data_AF-A0A9D8IY31-F1
#
_entry.id   AF-A0A9D8IY31-F1
#
_cell.length_a   1.000
_cell.length_b   1.000
_cell.length_c   1.000
_cell.angle_alpha   90.00
_cell.angle_beta   90.00
_cell.angle_gamma   90.00
#
_symmetry.space_group_name_H-M   'P 1'
#
loop_
_entity.id
_entity.type
_entity.pdbx_description
1 polymer ?
#
loop_
_entity_poly.entity_id
_entity_poly.type
_entity_poly.pdbx_seq_one_letter_code
_entity_poly.pdbx_strand_id
1 'polypeptide(L)'
;MTTRISTPDHFREAEMGNERGDLSPNIPFSRRTFLKAAGFTFAGGLLAGCERGRIEKAIPFLVKPEEMTPGVATWYASTCGGCSAGCGVLVKNRDGRPIKIEGNPDHPLSQGGLCPTGQAYLLPLYDSTRLLKPLSGGEETTWEAQDKTIAATLEEIRRQNGSVRLLTGTMTSPSSLSAVNRFIQSFRNATHVMYDGLSASAILDAQEITFGKRILPQYRLDRAEVIVGVDADFLGSWISPVEFSSAYSRGRTLTGGKKTFSHHTQIESHLSLTGSNADMRISASPGEALGILRSLASVVSKRTGRSITVHDASQGHEEVARELAERLLAARGRGLVVCGTNHLESQLLVNIINHALGNYGNTLTLSPGSLQKRGSDRDFGALAEEMRNGKIDALIVVGVNPVYDAPGSWRFGDLLQNVPLTVVLGDRRDETSSRAEFVCPIHHPLEGWSDAQPIEGMFALRQPTISPIGQTRELVETLSAWSGQYRSSYDQIRSHWLERIHRRAGGSKPFDRFWDDVVREGSISVPADERTFTFNTPGVQQALAHSADSPRSADGIYDLVLYANASMLDGRNAHNPWLQELPDPVTKIVWDNYASISQAAARSLGVKEGDVVEIRSGDVSIKIPVHIQPGHHDGVVAVALGYGRMGTDRFTSIGPEWLEAKPTVLPGDLVGTNAAPFIQYDGQHVDYRRGVSIQKTGKRHELASTQEHHSLHVPEHLRTGDGERRPIIQETTYRAYVREPSSGSFPKHKLVSMWPDAHEYKGHHWGMAIDLTACTGCSACVIGCQAENNIPSVGKDEVRRNREMTWIRVDRYYTEENGETTVAHQPMMCHHCDNAPCETVCPVLATVHSEEGLNQQVYNRCVGTRYCANNCPYKIRRFNWFDYEHGDDLHKMVLNPDVTVRERGIMEKCTFCIQRIQEARIVAKSEGRSIRDGDIKTACEQSCPTRAIVFGDMNDPQSELTKRMNDPRHYRVLEELGVRPSVGYLTLVTNREEGEGGPANG
;
A
#
# COMPACT_ATOMS: atom_id res chain seq x y z
N MET A 1 -19.53 -28.69 -66.19
CA MET A 1 -18.30 -29.34 -66.70
C MET A 1 -17.29 -29.31 -65.56
N THR A 2 -17.21 -30.36 -64.73
CA THR A 2 -16.13 -31.39 -64.73
C THR A 2 -14.73 -30.75 -64.56
N THR A 3 -13.93 -31.00 -63.52
CA THR A 3 -13.64 -32.28 -62.82
C THR A 3 -12.88 -32.02 -61.51
N ARG A 4 -13.04 -32.92 -60.53
CA ARG A 4 -12.30 -33.03 -59.25
C ARG A 4 -10.84 -33.48 -59.45
N ILE A 5 -9.92 -33.07 -58.58
CA ILE A 5 -8.85 -33.92 -58.02
C ILE A 5 -8.68 -33.60 -56.52
N SER A 6 -8.50 -34.67 -55.75
CA SER A 6 -8.47 -34.88 -54.30
C SER A 6 -7.20 -34.39 -53.58
N THR A 7 -7.35 -33.97 -52.33
CA THR A 7 -6.27 -33.93 -51.31
C THR A 7 -6.68 -34.78 -50.10
N PRO A 8 -5.84 -35.72 -49.61
CA PRO A 8 -6.17 -36.53 -48.44
C PRO A 8 -5.78 -35.85 -47.12
N ASP A 9 -6.65 -36.06 -46.13
CA ASP A 9 -6.41 -35.84 -44.70
C ASP A 9 -5.21 -36.64 -44.18
N HIS A 10 -4.31 -36.00 -43.44
CA HIS A 10 -3.61 -36.54 -42.26
C HIS A 10 -2.67 -35.48 -41.65
N PHE A 11 -3.15 -34.78 -40.63
CA PHE A 11 -2.28 -34.23 -39.57
C PHE A 11 -2.88 -34.65 -38.23
N ARG A 12 -2.39 -35.79 -37.74
CA ARG A 12 -2.51 -36.18 -36.33
C ARG A 12 -1.47 -35.38 -35.55
N GLU A 13 -1.94 -34.71 -34.50
CA GLU A 13 -1.13 -34.15 -33.43
C GLU A 13 -0.26 -35.26 -32.82
N ALA A 14 1.04 -35.02 -32.74
CA ALA A 14 1.95 -35.83 -31.96
C ALA A 14 2.20 -35.09 -30.64
N GLU A 15 1.56 -35.59 -29.58
CA GLU A 15 1.90 -35.31 -28.19
C GLU A 15 3.38 -35.68 -27.96
N MET A 16 4.21 -34.71 -27.57
CA MET A 16 5.52 -35.02 -26.98
C MET A 16 5.36 -35.06 -25.46
N GLY A 17 5.18 -36.27 -24.96
CA GLY A 17 5.29 -36.58 -23.53
C GLY A 17 6.69 -36.28 -23.00
N ASN A 18 6.75 -35.62 -21.86
CA ASN A 18 7.97 -35.28 -21.13
C ASN A 18 8.31 -36.43 -20.17
N GLU A 19 9.00 -37.46 -20.65
CA GLU A 19 9.59 -38.48 -19.78
C GLU A 19 10.97 -38.00 -19.30
N ARG A 20 11.05 -37.49 -18.07
CA ARG A 20 12.31 -37.30 -17.34
C ARG A 20 12.81 -38.67 -16.87
N GLY A 21 13.66 -39.31 -17.68
CA GLY A 21 14.43 -40.48 -17.30
C GLY A 21 15.62 -40.11 -16.41
N ASP A 22 15.69 -40.75 -15.24
CA ASP A 22 16.84 -40.83 -14.34
C ASP A 22 18.10 -41.28 -15.12
N LEU A 23 19.13 -40.44 -15.15
CA LEU A 23 20.41 -40.74 -15.79
C LEU A 23 21.55 -40.56 -14.78
N SER A 24 21.72 -41.57 -13.94
CA SER A 24 23.03 -41.94 -13.45
C SER A 24 23.49 -43.22 -14.17
N PRO A 25 24.55 -43.11 -15.00
CA PRO A 25 25.60 -44.11 -14.86
C PRO A 25 27.01 -43.52 -14.92
N ASN A 26 27.87 -44.01 -14.02
CA ASN A 26 29.32 -43.87 -14.07
C ASN A 26 29.86 -44.34 -15.43
N ILE A 27 30.26 -43.40 -16.31
CA ILE A 27 31.02 -43.69 -17.53
C ILE A 27 32.48 -43.28 -17.30
N PRO A 28 33.47 -44.17 -17.44
CA PRO A 28 34.87 -43.82 -17.29
C PRO A 28 35.31 -42.86 -18.40
N PHE A 29 35.71 -41.65 -18.00
CA PHE A 29 36.13 -40.57 -18.91
C PHE A 29 37.50 -40.89 -19.54
N SER A 30 37.50 -41.35 -20.80
CA SER A 30 38.74 -41.48 -21.58
C SER A 30 39.08 -40.15 -22.28
N ARG A 31 40.38 -39.89 -22.50
CA ARG A 31 40.86 -38.70 -23.25
C ARG A 31 40.27 -38.62 -24.67
N ARG A 32 39.95 -39.78 -25.27
CA ARG A 32 39.28 -39.88 -26.57
C ARG A 32 37.79 -39.52 -26.49
N THR A 33 37.12 -39.87 -25.39
CA THR A 33 35.73 -39.48 -25.12
C THR A 33 35.63 -37.97 -24.90
N PHE A 34 36.58 -37.38 -24.16
CA PHE A 34 36.67 -35.93 -24.00
C PHE A 34 36.90 -35.20 -25.33
N LEU A 35 37.83 -35.66 -26.17
CA LEU A 35 38.07 -35.02 -27.47
C LEU A 35 36.90 -35.19 -28.45
N LYS A 36 36.17 -36.32 -28.39
CA LYS A 36 34.94 -36.51 -29.17
C LYS A 36 33.82 -35.59 -28.67
N ALA A 37 33.64 -35.48 -27.36
CA ALA A 37 32.67 -34.57 -26.75
C ALA A 37 33.00 -33.13 -27.10
N ALA A 38 34.24 -32.68 -26.85
CA ALA A 38 34.70 -31.32 -27.19
C ALA A 38 34.58 -31.02 -28.69
N GLY A 39 34.88 -31.97 -29.58
CA GLY A 39 34.69 -31.84 -31.01
C GLY A 39 33.21 -31.72 -31.42
N PHE A 40 32.32 -32.49 -30.78
CA PHE A 40 30.86 -32.36 -30.96
C PHE A 40 30.32 -31.04 -30.38
N THR A 41 30.85 -30.56 -29.25
CA THR A 41 30.46 -29.28 -28.66
C THR A 41 30.94 -28.10 -29.51
N PHE A 42 32.12 -28.20 -30.13
CA PHE A 42 32.64 -27.15 -31.03
C PHE A 42 31.90 -27.11 -32.37
N ALA A 43 31.58 -28.28 -32.95
CA ALA A 43 30.78 -28.37 -34.18
C ALA A 43 29.30 -28.01 -33.94
N GLY A 44 28.72 -28.41 -32.81
CA GLY A 44 27.37 -28.05 -32.40
C GLY A 44 27.23 -26.56 -32.06
N GLY A 45 28.27 -25.95 -31.46
CA GLY A 45 28.32 -24.52 -31.17
C GLY A 45 28.35 -23.64 -32.43
N LEU A 46 28.98 -24.11 -33.51
CA LEU A 46 28.98 -23.41 -34.81
C LEU A 46 27.65 -23.50 -35.55
N LEU A 47 26.86 -24.57 -35.34
CA LEU A 47 25.52 -24.70 -35.92
C LEU A 47 24.46 -23.91 -35.15
N ALA A 48 24.60 -23.78 -33.83
CA ALA A 48 23.75 -22.90 -33.01
C ALA A 48 23.98 -21.41 -33.28
N GLY A 49 25.19 -21.01 -33.71
CA GLY A 49 25.48 -19.65 -34.16
C GLY A 49 24.77 -19.23 -35.46
N CYS A 50 24.03 -20.14 -36.10
CA CYS A 50 23.22 -19.90 -37.30
C CYS A 50 21.74 -20.26 -37.10
N GLU A 51 21.21 -20.20 -35.88
CA GLU A 51 19.75 -20.13 -35.73
C GLU A 51 19.27 -18.82 -36.38
N ARG A 52 18.40 -18.93 -37.40
CA ARG A 52 17.58 -17.79 -37.82
C ARG A 52 16.84 -17.35 -36.57
N GLY A 53 17.13 -16.14 -36.09
CA GLY A 53 16.42 -15.55 -34.95
C GLY A 53 14.91 -15.74 -35.09
N ARG A 54 14.22 -15.89 -33.96
CA ARG A 54 12.76 -16.06 -33.93
C ARG A 54 12.11 -15.04 -34.87
N ILE A 55 11.25 -15.52 -35.77
CA ILE A 55 10.50 -14.63 -36.66
C ILE A 55 9.48 -13.88 -35.80
N GLU A 56 9.80 -12.64 -35.45
CA GLU A 56 8.85 -11.72 -34.81
C GLU A 56 7.85 -11.22 -35.84
N LYS A 57 6.56 -11.25 -35.49
CA LYS A 57 5.47 -10.80 -36.36
C LYS A 57 4.91 -9.48 -35.83
N ALA A 58 4.84 -8.47 -36.67
CA ALA A 58 4.07 -7.26 -36.38
C ALA A 58 2.63 -7.45 -36.87
N ILE A 59 1.67 -7.46 -35.94
CA ILE A 59 0.25 -7.66 -36.24
C ILE A 59 -0.47 -6.31 -36.06
N PRO A 60 -0.92 -5.65 -37.15
CA PRO A 60 -1.68 -4.41 -37.02
C PRO A 60 -3.12 -4.67 -36.57
N PHE A 61 -3.79 -3.61 -36.10
CA PHE A 61 -5.23 -3.66 -35.86
C PHE A 61 -5.99 -3.98 -37.14
N LEU A 62 -6.98 -4.86 -37.04
CA LEU A 62 -7.94 -5.09 -38.14
C LEU A 62 -8.79 -3.84 -38.39
N VAL A 63 -9.26 -3.23 -37.30
CA VAL A 63 -9.95 -1.93 -37.28
C VAL A 63 -9.31 -1.10 -36.18
N LYS A 64 -8.56 -0.06 -36.57
CA LYS A 64 -7.87 0.81 -35.60
C LYS A 64 -8.88 1.78 -34.97
N PRO A 65 -8.97 1.87 -33.63
CA PRO A 65 -9.70 2.96 -32.96
C PRO A 65 -9.13 4.32 -33.36
N GLU A 66 -9.98 5.34 -33.48
CA GLU A 66 -9.56 6.69 -33.90
C GLU A 66 -8.65 7.33 -32.84
N GLU A 67 -8.97 7.11 -31.57
CA GLU A 67 -8.30 7.66 -30.39
C GLU A 67 -6.95 6.98 -30.11
N MET A 68 -6.65 5.86 -30.78
CA MET A 68 -5.45 5.08 -30.54
C MET A 68 -4.41 5.29 -31.64
N THR A 69 -3.22 5.70 -31.22
CA THR A 69 -2.04 5.74 -32.08
C THR A 69 -1.01 4.74 -31.56
N PRO A 70 -0.70 3.67 -32.32
CA PRO A 70 0.31 2.71 -31.92
C PRO A 70 1.62 3.41 -31.58
N GLY A 71 2.22 3.08 -30.44
CA GLY A 71 3.46 3.75 -30.03
C GLY A 71 3.25 5.09 -29.31
N VAL A 72 2.02 5.57 -29.10
CA VAL A 72 1.69 6.69 -28.18
C VAL A 72 0.83 6.22 -27.02
N ALA A 73 1.15 6.62 -25.80
CA ALA A 73 0.36 6.29 -24.61
C ALA A 73 -0.90 7.16 -24.51
N THR A 74 -1.98 6.58 -23.98
CA THR A 74 -3.22 7.29 -23.64
C THR A 74 -3.47 7.20 -22.15
N TRP A 75 -4.13 8.19 -21.57
CA TRP A 75 -4.41 8.25 -20.13
C TRP A 75 -5.91 8.27 -19.89
N TYR A 76 -6.38 7.35 -19.06
CA TYR A 76 -7.79 7.21 -18.70
C TYR A 76 -7.99 7.54 -17.23
N ALA A 77 -9.06 8.26 -16.89
CA ALA A 77 -9.39 8.58 -15.51
C ALA A 77 -10.30 7.49 -14.92
N SER A 78 -9.94 6.94 -13.77
CA SER A 78 -10.69 5.87 -13.11
C SER A 78 -10.56 5.95 -11.59
N THR A 79 -11.01 4.93 -10.87
CA THR A 79 -10.89 4.83 -9.40
C THR A 79 -10.12 3.58 -8.98
N CYS A 80 -9.27 3.73 -7.97
CA CYS A 80 -8.46 2.65 -7.41
C CYS A 80 -9.34 1.66 -6.63
N GLY A 81 -9.17 0.36 -6.93
CA GLY A 81 -9.84 -0.74 -6.23
C GLY A 81 -9.02 -1.43 -5.13
N GLY A 82 -7.78 -0.97 -4.88
CA GLY A 82 -6.85 -1.63 -3.95
C GLY A 82 -7.24 -1.57 -2.47
N CYS A 83 -8.15 -0.66 -2.08
CA CYS A 83 -8.77 -0.57 -0.75
C CYS A 83 -10.10 0.19 -0.83
N SER A 84 -10.79 0.38 0.30
CA SER A 84 -12.09 1.08 0.33
C SER A 84 -12.00 2.62 0.20
N ALA A 85 -10.80 3.19 0.15
CA ALA A 85 -10.60 4.64 0.11
C ALA A 85 -11.12 5.30 -1.17
N GLY A 86 -11.13 4.60 -2.31
CA GLY A 86 -11.65 5.11 -3.59
C GLY A 86 -10.86 6.28 -4.18
N CYS A 87 -9.52 6.25 -4.12
CA CYS A 87 -8.67 7.28 -4.73
C CYS A 87 -8.85 7.33 -6.25
N GLY A 88 -8.95 8.53 -6.83
CA GLY A 88 -8.95 8.73 -8.28
C GLY A 88 -7.57 8.47 -8.89
N VAL A 89 -7.54 7.81 -10.03
CA VAL A 89 -6.32 7.41 -10.72
C VAL A 89 -6.32 7.82 -12.18
N LEU A 90 -5.13 7.99 -12.74
CA LEU A 90 -4.87 8.06 -14.17
C LEU A 90 -4.13 6.78 -14.58
N VAL A 91 -4.69 6.05 -15.54
CA VAL A 91 -4.16 4.77 -16.01
C VAL A 91 -3.48 5.00 -17.35
N LYS A 92 -2.16 4.79 -17.41
CA LYS A 92 -1.38 4.80 -18.66
C LYS A 92 -1.72 3.54 -19.44
N ASN A 93 -2.34 3.70 -20.59
CA ASN A 93 -2.68 2.63 -21.51
C ASN A 93 -1.78 2.69 -22.75
N ARG A 94 -1.20 1.55 -23.09
CA ARG A 94 -0.37 1.35 -24.28
C ARG A 94 -1.04 0.37 -25.23
N ASP A 95 -1.44 0.85 -26.40
CA ASP A 95 -1.98 0.03 -27.48
C ASP A 95 -3.16 -0.88 -27.03
N GLY A 96 -3.99 -0.41 -26.09
CA GLY A 96 -5.15 -1.12 -25.57
C GLY A 96 -4.95 -1.82 -24.23
N ARG A 97 -3.75 -1.79 -23.63
CA ARG A 97 -3.48 -2.41 -22.32
C ARG A 97 -2.97 -1.41 -21.27
N PRO A 98 -3.51 -1.43 -20.04
CA PRO A 98 -2.95 -0.71 -18.90
C PRO A 98 -1.53 -1.17 -18.53
N ILE A 99 -0.59 -0.23 -18.36
CA ILE A 99 0.82 -0.54 -18.01
C ILE A 99 1.33 0.22 -16.78
N LYS A 100 0.69 1.33 -16.38
CA LYS A 100 1.06 2.10 -15.18
C LYS A 100 -0.16 2.82 -14.63
N ILE A 101 -0.21 2.98 -13.31
CA ILE A 101 -1.23 3.78 -12.62
C ILE A 101 -0.54 4.96 -11.92
N GLU A 102 -1.15 6.14 -12.00
CA GLU A 102 -0.74 7.35 -11.28
C GLU A 102 -1.95 7.96 -10.56
N GLY A 103 -1.71 8.82 -9.57
CA GLY A 103 -2.81 9.52 -8.91
C GLY A 103 -3.39 10.59 -9.85
N ASN A 104 -4.72 10.75 -9.86
CA ASN A 104 -5.33 11.87 -10.58
C ASN A 104 -5.08 13.18 -9.80
N PRO A 105 -4.42 14.20 -10.40
CA PRO A 105 -4.18 15.50 -9.77
C PRO A 105 -5.45 16.25 -9.38
N ASP A 106 -6.52 16.08 -10.16
CA ASP A 106 -7.78 16.81 -9.99
C ASP A 106 -8.74 16.12 -9.01
N HIS A 107 -8.44 14.87 -8.62
CA HIS A 107 -9.25 14.13 -7.68
C HIS A 107 -8.90 14.49 -6.22
N PRO A 108 -9.88 14.87 -5.36
CA PRO A 108 -9.62 15.43 -4.03
C PRO A 108 -8.81 14.54 -3.07
N LEU A 109 -8.91 13.22 -3.21
CA LEU A 109 -8.19 12.28 -2.34
C LEU A 109 -6.74 12.03 -2.76
N SER A 110 -6.49 11.82 -4.06
CA SER A 110 -5.18 11.43 -4.59
C SER A 110 -4.27 12.63 -4.82
N GLN A 111 -4.83 13.73 -5.35
CA GLN A 111 -4.10 14.98 -5.63
C GLN A 111 -2.77 14.77 -6.38
N GLY A 112 -2.73 13.73 -7.23
CA GLY A 112 -1.58 13.32 -8.02
C GLY A 112 -0.80 12.12 -7.48
N GLY A 113 -0.86 11.81 -6.17
CA GLY A 113 -0.11 10.73 -5.54
C GLY A 113 -0.93 9.47 -5.25
N LEU A 114 -0.24 8.36 -4.94
CA LEU A 114 -0.85 7.07 -4.57
C LEU A 114 -0.05 6.37 -3.46
N CYS A 115 -0.68 5.44 -2.76
CA CYS A 115 0.00 4.54 -1.83
C CYS A 115 0.66 3.35 -2.57
N PRO A 116 1.54 2.56 -1.92
CA PRO A 116 2.13 1.37 -2.55
C PRO A 116 1.08 0.42 -3.12
N THR A 117 0.00 0.17 -2.38
CA THR A 117 -1.11 -0.67 -2.82
C THR A 117 -1.77 -0.13 -4.09
N GLY A 118 -2.02 1.19 -4.17
CA GLY A 118 -2.60 1.80 -5.37
C GLY A 118 -1.69 1.72 -6.60
N GLN A 119 -0.37 1.78 -6.40
CA GLN A 119 0.62 1.59 -7.46
C GLN A 119 0.70 0.12 -7.91
N ALA A 120 0.66 -0.82 -6.97
CA ALA A 120 0.75 -2.25 -7.25
C ALA A 120 -0.56 -2.88 -7.72
N TYR A 121 -1.68 -2.17 -7.55
CA TYR A 121 -3.03 -2.62 -7.89
C TYR A 121 -3.21 -2.98 -9.39
N LEU A 122 -2.28 -2.56 -10.26
CA LEU A 122 -2.28 -2.98 -11.65
C LEU A 122 -1.92 -4.46 -11.83
N LEU A 123 -0.99 -5.00 -11.04
CA LEU A 123 -0.46 -6.35 -11.26
C LEU A 123 -1.55 -7.44 -11.13
N PRO A 124 -2.47 -7.38 -10.13
CA PRO A 124 -3.60 -8.29 -10.04
C PRO A 124 -4.47 -8.36 -11.29
N LEU A 125 -4.61 -7.30 -12.11
CA LEU A 125 -5.33 -7.36 -13.38
C LEU A 125 -4.80 -8.49 -14.27
N TYR A 126 -3.49 -8.68 -14.28
CA TYR A 126 -2.79 -9.63 -15.13
C TYR A 126 -2.38 -10.91 -14.41
N ASP A 127 -3.02 -11.21 -13.28
CA ASP A 127 -2.75 -12.43 -12.51
C ASP A 127 -3.49 -13.63 -13.11
N SER A 128 -2.75 -14.62 -13.62
CA SER A 128 -3.32 -15.86 -14.20
C SER A 128 -4.13 -16.72 -13.23
N THR A 129 -4.01 -16.49 -11.92
CA THR A 129 -4.80 -17.21 -10.90
C THR A 129 -6.20 -16.63 -10.69
N ARG A 130 -6.53 -15.53 -11.38
CA ARG A 130 -7.89 -14.97 -11.38
C ARG A 130 -8.88 -15.95 -12.00
N LEU A 131 -10.09 -15.97 -11.46
CA LEU A 131 -11.20 -16.71 -12.03
C LEU A 131 -11.67 -16.01 -13.30
N LEU A 132 -11.48 -16.67 -14.44
CA LEU A 132 -11.92 -16.17 -15.75
C LEU A 132 -13.29 -16.73 -16.17
N LYS A 133 -13.85 -17.69 -15.41
CA LYS A 133 -15.15 -18.32 -15.64
C LYS A 133 -15.85 -18.63 -14.31
N PRO A 134 -17.19 -18.72 -14.30
CA PRO A 134 -17.94 -19.15 -13.12
C PRO A 134 -17.64 -20.59 -12.74
N LEU A 135 -17.74 -20.87 -11.44
CA LEU A 135 -17.61 -22.22 -10.88
C LEU A 135 -18.91 -22.64 -10.19
N SER A 136 -19.32 -23.89 -10.39
CA SER A 136 -20.41 -24.54 -9.66
C SER A 136 -19.93 -25.86 -9.07
N GLY A 137 -20.05 -26.03 -7.76
CA GLY A 137 -19.51 -27.18 -7.04
C GLY A 137 -17.99 -27.35 -7.17
N GLY A 138 -17.27 -26.26 -7.49
CA GLY A 138 -15.82 -26.26 -7.72
C GLY A 138 -15.39 -26.49 -9.18
N GLU A 139 -16.32 -26.77 -10.09
CA GLU A 139 -16.04 -27.04 -11.51
C GLU A 139 -16.43 -25.86 -12.40
N GLU A 140 -15.69 -25.63 -13.50
CA GLU A 140 -16.01 -24.56 -14.47
C GLU A 140 -17.40 -24.75 -15.09
N THR A 141 -18.15 -23.65 -15.22
CA THR A 141 -19.46 -23.62 -15.86
C THR A 141 -19.63 -22.37 -16.74
N THR A 142 -20.84 -22.19 -17.28
CA THR A 142 -21.24 -21.00 -18.03
C THR A 142 -22.12 -20.10 -17.17
N TRP A 143 -22.10 -18.81 -17.47
CA TRP A 143 -22.98 -17.85 -16.81
C TRP A 143 -24.45 -18.18 -17.02
N GLU A 144 -24.84 -18.63 -18.20
CA GLU A 144 -26.23 -18.97 -18.53
C GLU A 144 -26.74 -20.13 -17.67
N ALA A 145 -25.92 -21.19 -17.50
CA ALA A 145 -26.28 -22.32 -16.68
C ALA A 145 -26.36 -21.94 -15.19
N GLN A 146 -25.38 -21.16 -14.71
CA GLN A 146 -25.32 -20.73 -13.32
C GLN A 146 -26.45 -19.75 -12.96
N ASP A 147 -26.69 -18.74 -13.80
CA ASP A 147 -27.77 -17.76 -13.61
C ASP A 147 -29.14 -18.44 -13.58
N LYS A 148 -29.37 -19.42 -14.45
CA LYS A 148 -30.63 -20.17 -14.48
C LYS A 148 -30.89 -20.87 -13.15
N THR A 149 -29.87 -21.54 -12.60
CA THR A 149 -29.99 -22.27 -11.33
C THR A 149 -30.17 -21.30 -10.17
N ILE A 150 -29.31 -20.29 -10.04
CA ILE A 150 -29.37 -19.31 -8.95
C ILE A 150 -30.68 -18.55 -8.97
N ALA A 151 -31.11 -18.03 -10.14
CA ALA A 151 -32.36 -17.28 -10.25
C ALA A 151 -33.59 -18.15 -9.92
N ALA A 152 -33.61 -19.42 -10.34
CA ALA A 152 -34.70 -20.34 -10.00
C ALA A 152 -34.78 -20.61 -8.48
N THR A 153 -33.63 -20.82 -7.82
CA THR A 153 -33.58 -21.02 -6.37
C THR A 153 -34.00 -19.76 -5.61
N LEU A 154 -33.52 -18.58 -6.04
CA LEU A 154 -33.92 -17.30 -5.45
C LEU A 154 -35.43 -17.03 -5.63
N GLU A 155 -36.00 -17.38 -6.78
CA GLU A 155 -37.45 -17.28 -7.00
C GLU A 155 -38.25 -18.17 -6.04
N GLU A 156 -37.78 -19.39 -5.82
CA GLU A 156 -38.42 -20.31 -4.88
C GLU A 156 -38.36 -19.79 -3.44
N ILE A 157 -37.20 -19.28 -3.01
CA ILE A 157 -37.03 -18.62 -1.71
C ILE A 157 -37.99 -17.42 -1.61
N ARG A 158 -38.11 -16.61 -2.66
CA ARG A 158 -39.05 -15.47 -2.71
C ARG A 158 -40.49 -15.94 -2.51
N ARG A 159 -40.91 -17.00 -3.22
CA ARG A 159 -42.27 -17.57 -3.13
C ARG A 159 -42.58 -18.13 -1.73
N GLN A 160 -41.58 -18.71 -1.07
CA GLN A 160 -41.70 -19.25 0.28
C GLN A 160 -41.59 -18.19 1.39
N ASN A 161 -41.34 -16.92 1.06
CA ASN A 161 -40.96 -15.88 2.01
C ASN A 161 -39.70 -16.20 2.82
N GLY A 162 -38.78 -16.94 2.20
CA GLY A 162 -37.48 -17.24 2.77
C GLY A 162 -36.59 -16.00 2.91
N SER A 163 -35.45 -16.22 3.54
CA SER A 163 -34.54 -15.24 4.08
C SER A 163 -33.28 -15.15 3.22
N VAL A 164 -32.98 -13.95 2.73
CA VAL A 164 -31.81 -13.68 1.89
C VAL A 164 -30.89 -12.70 2.61
N ARG A 165 -29.58 -12.95 2.56
CA ARG A 165 -28.55 -12.04 3.08
C ARG A 165 -27.55 -11.74 1.99
N LEU A 166 -27.26 -10.45 1.81
CA LEU A 166 -26.19 -9.99 0.94
C LEU A 166 -25.07 -9.43 1.84
N LEU A 167 -23.89 -10.02 1.79
CA LEU A 167 -22.70 -9.60 2.53
C LEU A 167 -21.71 -8.95 1.56
N THR A 168 -21.35 -7.69 1.81
CA THR A 168 -20.38 -6.96 0.96
C THR A 168 -19.33 -6.26 1.79
N GLY A 169 -18.25 -5.85 1.13
CA GLY A 169 -17.36 -4.80 1.66
C GLY A 169 -18.08 -3.45 1.77
N THR A 170 -17.42 -2.43 2.30
CA THR A 170 -17.89 -1.04 2.14
C THR A 170 -18.16 -0.72 0.67
N MET A 171 -19.43 -0.42 0.35
CA MET A 171 -19.84 0.04 -0.98
C MET A 171 -19.94 1.56 -1.01
N THR A 172 -19.05 2.18 -1.77
CA THR A 172 -19.08 3.62 -2.07
C THR A 172 -19.84 3.94 -3.35
N SER A 173 -20.10 2.96 -4.21
CA SER A 173 -20.81 3.13 -5.49
C SER A 173 -22.30 3.44 -5.27
N PRO A 174 -22.80 4.65 -5.58
CA PRO A 174 -24.22 4.96 -5.47
C PRO A 174 -25.08 4.14 -6.44
N SER A 175 -24.59 3.85 -7.65
CA SER A 175 -25.30 2.99 -8.61
C SER A 175 -25.44 1.56 -8.11
N SER A 176 -24.36 0.99 -7.56
CA SER A 176 -24.38 -0.38 -7.03
C SER A 176 -25.25 -0.49 -5.78
N LEU A 177 -25.20 0.49 -4.87
CA LEU A 177 -26.11 0.58 -3.73
C LEU A 177 -27.58 0.64 -4.17
N SER A 178 -27.88 1.42 -5.22
CA SER A 178 -29.22 1.49 -5.78
C SER A 178 -29.66 0.16 -6.40
N ALA A 179 -28.76 -0.61 -7.01
CA ALA A 179 -29.06 -1.94 -7.54
C ALA A 179 -29.30 -2.97 -6.42
N VAL A 180 -28.44 -2.98 -5.40
CA VAL A 180 -28.60 -3.81 -4.19
C VAL A 180 -29.94 -3.53 -3.51
N ASN A 181 -30.27 -2.26 -3.28
CA ASN A 181 -31.54 -1.88 -2.64
C ASN A 181 -32.76 -2.37 -3.44
N ARG A 182 -32.74 -2.27 -4.77
CA ARG A 182 -33.82 -2.81 -5.62
C ARG A 182 -33.91 -4.33 -5.53
N PHE A 183 -32.77 -5.02 -5.51
CA PHE A 183 -32.72 -6.48 -5.41
C PHE A 183 -33.29 -6.96 -4.07
N ILE A 184 -32.83 -6.42 -2.94
CA ILE A 184 -33.31 -6.84 -1.61
C ILE A 184 -34.79 -6.50 -1.39
N GLN A 185 -35.28 -5.39 -1.94
CA GLN A 185 -36.71 -5.00 -1.87
C GLN A 185 -37.64 -5.97 -2.61
N SER A 186 -37.12 -6.82 -3.49
CA SER A 186 -37.92 -7.85 -4.16
C SER A 186 -38.25 -9.06 -3.26
N PHE A 187 -37.62 -9.15 -2.09
CA PHE A 187 -37.86 -10.20 -1.10
C PHE A 187 -38.54 -9.64 0.15
N ARG A 188 -39.36 -10.46 0.82
CA ARG A 188 -40.02 -10.06 2.07
C ARG A 188 -39.07 -9.99 3.27
N ASN A 189 -38.03 -10.83 3.27
CA ASN A 189 -37.01 -10.91 4.31
C ASN A 189 -35.61 -10.93 3.67
N ALA A 190 -35.11 -9.77 3.26
CA ALA A 190 -33.74 -9.63 2.78
C ALA A 190 -33.04 -8.43 3.41
N THR A 191 -31.76 -8.63 3.76
CA THR A 191 -30.93 -7.61 4.40
C THR A 191 -29.58 -7.53 3.73
N HIS A 192 -29.11 -6.30 3.49
CA HIS A 192 -27.74 -6.01 3.09
C HIS A 192 -26.89 -5.74 4.33
N VAL A 193 -25.83 -6.52 4.51
CA VAL A 193 -24.85 -6.39 5.59
C VAL A 193 -23.53 -5.93 4.97
N MET A 194 -22.99 -4.81 5.46
CA MET A 194 -21.65 -4.35 5.09
C MET A 194 -20.66 -4.74 6.18
N TYR A 195 -19.56 -5.33 5.75
CA TYR A 195 -18.46 -5.79 6.60
C TYR A 195 -17.14 -5.20 6.10
N ASP A 196 -16.27 -4.78 7.02
CA ASP A 196 -14.92 -4.32 6.71
C ASP A 196 -13.92 -5.18 7.50
N GLY A 197 -13.00 -5.88 6.80
CA GLY A 197 -11.97 -6.71 7.47
C GLY A 197 -11.10 -5.93 8.46
N LEU A 198 -10.81 -4.67 8.13
CA LEU A 198 -10.31 -3.66 9.07
C LEU A 198 -11.47 -2.73 9.43
N SER A 199 -12.11 -2.99 10.57
CA SER A 199 -13.33 -2.32 10.99
C SER A 199 -13.07 -0.92 11.51
N ALA A 200 -14.02 -0.03 11.20
CA ALA A 200 -14.14 1.30 11.78
C ALA A 200 -15.52 1.50 12.43
N SER A 201 -16.21 0.41 12.77
CA SER A 201 -17.59 0.45 13.28
C SER A 201 -17.69 1.27 14.56
N ALA A 202 -16.73 1.18 15.48
CA ALA A 202 -16.74 1.96 16.72
C ALA A 202 -16.69 3.47 16.47
N ILE A 203 -15.98 3.95 15.43
CA ILE A 203 -15.98 5.37 15.05
C ILE A 203 -17.38 5.77 14.59
N LEU A 204 -17.97 4.96 13.72
CA LEU A 204 -19.30 5.16 13.14
C LEU A 204 -20.39 5.20 14.24
N ASP A 205 -20.39 4.22 15.15
CA ASP A 205 -21.32 4.11 16.29
C ASP A 205 -21.14 5.28 17.26
N ALA A 206 -19.89 5.67 17.56
CA ALA A 206 -19.63 6.81 18.44
C ALA A 206 -20.19 8.11 17.84
N GLN A 207 -20.08 8.33 16.53
CA GLN A 207 -20.70 9.50 15.87
C GLN A 207 -22.23 9.42 15.89
N GLU A 208 -22.80 8.22 15.75
CA GLU A 208 -24.25 8.02 15.87
C GLU A 208 -24.76 8.38 17.26
N ILE A 209 -24.10 7.91 18.33
CA ILE A 209 -24.45 8.23 19.71
C ILE A 209 -24.26 9.73 19.99
N THR A 210 -23.17 10.32 19.49
CA THR A 210 -22.78 11.70 19.80
C THR A 210 -23.58 12.74 19.01
N PHE A 211 -23.89 12.49 17.74
CA PHE A 211 -24.49 13.48 16.83
C PHE A 211 -25.72 12.98 16.07
N GLY A 212 -26.14 11.73 16.27
CA GLY A 212 -27.31 11.14 15.60
C GLY A 212 -27.08 10.72 14.15
N LYS A 213 -25.83 10.66 13.69
CA LYS A 213 -25.48 10.24 12.33
C LYS A 213 -24.32 9.25 12.36
N ARG A 214 -24.55 8.02 11.88
CA ARG A 214 -23.53 6.99 11.67
C ARG A 214 -22.69 7.31 10.44
N ILE A 215 -21.59 8.05 10.61
CA ILE A 215 -20.72 8.52 9.51
C ILE A 215 -19.28 8.66 9.98
N LEU A 216 -18.31 8.45 9.08
CA LEU A 216 -16.92 8.82 9.38
C LEU A 216 -16.76 10.34 9.25
N PRO A 217 -16.15 11.02 10.23
CA PRO A 217 -15.77 12.40 10.05
C PRO A 217 -14.74 12.58 8.93
N GLN A 218 -14.74 13.73 8.28
CA GLN A 218 -13.60 14.17 7.47
C GLN A 218 -12.58 14.85 8.39
N TYR A 219 -11.38 14.28 8.44
CA TYR A 219 -10.25 14.79 9.24
C TYR A 219 -9.40 15.76 8.41
N ARG A 220 -9.17 16.98 8.91
CA ARG A 220 -8.43 18.04 8.23
C ARG A 220 -7.07 18.29 8.88
N LEU A 221 -6.16 17.33 8.71
CA LEU A 221 -4.79 17.39 9.23
C LEU A 221 -4.01 18.62 8.71
N ASP A 222 -4.38 19.13 7.53
CA ASP A 222 -3.80 20.33 6.93
C ASP A 222 -4.14 21.62 7.69
N ARG A 223 -5.17 21.58 8.55
CA ARG A 223 -5.65 22.69 9.39
C ARG A 223 -5.28 22.53 10.86
N ALA A 224 -4.66 21.41 11.25
CA ALA A 224 -4.32 21.13 12.64
C ALA A 224 -2.91 21.63 12.98
N GLU A 225 -2.79 22.43 14.05
CA GLU A 225 -1.52 22.87 14.64
C GLU A 225 -1.00 21.87 15.68
N VAL A 226 -1.91 21.17 16.39
CA VAL A 226 -1.58 20.13 17.36
C VAL A 226 -2.41 18.89 17.05
N ILE A 227 -1.74 17.77 16.81
CA ILE A 227 -2.37 16.47 16.50
C ILE A 227 -2.00 15.50 17.62
N VAL A 228 -3.01 14.87 18.23
CA VAL A 228 -2.82 13.75 19.15
C VAL A 228 -3.46 12.52 18.54
N GLY A 229 -2.64 11.56 18.13
CA GLY A 229 -3.09 10.27 17.59
C GLY A 229 -3.00 9.17 18.66
N VAL A 230 -4.06 8.38 18.79
CA VAL A 230 -4.09 7.20 19.68
C VAL A 230 -4.30 5.95 18.86
N ASP A 231 -3.23 5.17 18.69
CA ASP A 231 -3.18 3.94 17.88
C ASP A 231 -3.77 4.11 16.46
N ALA A 232 -3.66 5.34 15.93
CA ALA A 232 -4.16 5.72 14.62
C ALA A 232 -2.98 5.81 13.64
N ASP A 233 -2.79 4.79 12.80
CA ASP A 233 -1.76 4.80 11.77
C ASP A 233 -2.23 5.47 10.47
N PHE A 234 -2.56 6.78 10.55
CA PHE A 234 -3.12 7.56 9.44
C PHE A 234 -2.17 7.79 8.26
N LEU A 235 -0.86 7.64 8.45
CA LEU A 235 0.13 7.66 7.36
C LEU A 235 0.31 6.28 6.69
N GLY A 236 -0.06 5.20 7.39
CA GLY A 236 0.13 3.81 6.93
C GLY A 236 -1.14 3.18 6.39
N SER A 237 -2.02 2.68 7.27
CA SER A 237 -3.16 1.82 6.90
C SER A 237 -4.54 2.35 7.33
N TRP A 238 -4.62 3.40 8.13
CA TRP A 238 -5.90 3.88 8.69
C TRP A 238 -6.71 4.71 7.69
N ILE A 239 -7.88 4.18 7.28
CA ILE A 239 -8.94 4.76 6.43
C ILE A 239 -8.47 5.23 5.03
N SER A 240 -7.65 6.27 4.95
CA SER A 240 -7.29 6.98 3.71
C SER A 240 -5.83 7.50 3.74
N PRO A 241 -4.82 6.62 3.65
CA PRO A 241 -3.42 7.00 3.86
C PRO A 241 -2.89 8.08 2.92
N VAL A 242 -3.37 8.11 1.67
CA VAL A 242 -2.96 9.09 0.65
C VAL A 242 -3.47 10.49 1.01
N GLU A 243 -4.76 10.60 1.34
CA GLU A 243 -5.40 11.85 1.75
C GLU A 243 -4.72 12.42 2.99
N PHE A 244 -4.52 11.56 4.00
CA PHE A 244 -3.95 11.96 5.27
C PHE A 244 -2.46 12.30 5.17
N SER A 245 -1.67 11.54 4.41
CA SER A 245 -0.25 11.87 4.16
C SER A 245 -0.12 13.23 3.48
N SER A 246 -0.93 13.49 2.44
CA SER A 246 -0.93 14.76 1.72
C SER A 246 -1.33 15.93 2.64
N ALA A 247 -2.38 15.75 3.45
CA ALA A 247 -2.84 16.76 4.41
C ALA A 247 -1.82 17.00 5.54
N TYR A 248 -1.23 15.95 6.10
CA TYR A 248 -0.21 16.02 7.14
C TYR A 248 1.03 16.77 6.65
N SER A 249 1.54 16.44 5.45
CA SER A 249 2.69 17.13 4.85
C SER A 249 2.43 18.62 4.59
N ARG A 250 1.22 18.99 4.13
CA ARG A 250 0.82 20.41 4.02
C ARG A 250 0.84 21.13 5.37
N GLY A 251 0.49 20.46 6.46
CA GLY A 251 0.59 20.97 7.84
C GLY A 251 2.03 21.26 8.28
N ARG A 252 3.01 20.65 7.61
CA ARG A 252 4.45 20.68 7.95
C ARG A 252 5.32 21.25 6.82
N THR A 253 4.73 21.98 5.88
CA THR A 253 5.47 22.65 4.81
C THR A 253 6.16 23.92 5.32
N LEU A 254 7.48 24.01 5.08
CA LEU A 254 8.32 25.13 5.54
C LEU A 254 8.55 26.21 4.47
N THR A 255 8.15 25.95 3.23
CA THR A 255 8.27 26.87 2.10
C THR A 255 7.00 27.73 1.96
N GLY A 256 7.09 28.85 1.21
CA GLY A 256 5.92 29.68 0.89
C GLY A 256 5.44 30.64 1.99
N GLY A 257 6.28 30.95 2.98
CA GLY A 257 5.99 31.98 3.99
C GLY A 257 5.03 31.54 5.11
N LYS A 258 4.74 30.24 5.22
CA LYS A 258 3.92 29.68 6.29
C LYS A 258 4.67 29.76 7.63
N LYS A 259 4.00 30.26 8.68
CA LYS A 259 4.57 30.45 10.03
C LYS A 259 4.18 29.36 11.03
N THR A 260 3.44 28.35 10.58
CA THR A 260 2.92 27.28 11.42
C THR A 260 3.44 25.94 10.94
N PHE A 261 3.87 25.13 11.90
CA PHE A 261 4.39 23.78 11.69
C PHE A 261 3.69 22.89 12.72
N SER A 262 2.92 21.91 12.27
CA SER A 262 2.10 21.11 13.17
C SER A 262 2.99 20.32 14.15
N HIS A 263 2.57 20.26 15.41
CA HIS A 263 3.13 19.34 16.41
C HIS A 263 2.27 18.08 16.46
N HIS A 264 2.89 16.91 16.41
CA HIS A 264 2.20 15.63 16.44
C HIS A 264 2.72 14.74 17.57
N THR A 265 1.81 14.37 18.46
CA THR A 265 2.05 13.34 19.48
C THR A 265 1.32 12.06 19.11
N GLN A 266 2.03 10.94 19.13
CA GLN A 266 1.46 9.61 18.88
C GLN A 266 1.53 8.75 20.16
N ILE A 267 0.39 8.21 20.57
CA ILE A 267 0.27 7.24 21.66
C ILE A 267 -0.05 5.88 21.03
N GLU A 268 0.85 4.91 21.13
CA GLU A 268 0.69 3.58 20.50
C GLU A 268 1.57 2.53 21.18
N SER A 269 1.23 1.26 21.00
CA SER A 269 1.95 0.16 21.66
C SER A 269 3.17 -0.35 20.87
N HIS A 270 3.00 -0.49 19.57
CA HIS A 270 4.07 -0.82 18.64
C HIS A 270 4.44 0.43 17.83
N LEU A 271 5.63 0.46 17.24
CA LEU A 271 6.04 1.62 16.44
C LEU A 271 5.48 1.48 15.02
N SER A 272 4.56 2.38 14.68
CA SER A 272 3.89 2.46 13.37
C SER A 272 4.58 3.44 12.41
N LEU A 273 4.12 3.51 11.16
CA LEU A 273 4.61 4.52 10.22
C LEU A 273 4.26 5.93 10.71
N THR A 274 3.07 6.10 11.28
CA THR A 274 2.63 7.37 11.87
C THR A 274 3.47 7.76 13.08
N GLY A 275 3.71 6.83 14.00
CA GLY A 275 4.57 7.08 15.16
C GLY A 275 6.02 7.38 14.80
N SER A 276 6.52 6.77 13.72
CA SER A 276 7.87 7.06 13.21
C SER A 276 8.04 8.50 12.70
N ASN A 277 6.95 9.19 12.39
CA ASN A 277 6.95 10.59 11.96
C ASN A 277 6.49 11.56 13.07
N ALA A 278 6.15 11.05 14.25
CA ALA A 278 5.69 11.88 15.35
C ALA A 278 6.83 12.72 15.93
N ASP A 279 6.47 13.92 16.40
CA ASP A 279 7.41 14.76 17.14
C ASP A 279 7.65 14.18 18.53
N MET A 280 6.58 13.72 19.19
CA MET A 280 6.64 13.01 20.46
C MET A 280 5.93 11.66 20.31
N ARG A 281 6.56 10.58 20.76
CA ARG A 281 5.94 9.26 20.78
C ARG A 281 5.87 8.72 22.20
N ILE A 282 4.67 8.33 22.62
CA ILE A 282 4.40 7.74 23.92
C ILE A 282 4.09 6.25 23.70
N SER A 283 5.03 5.39 24.13
CA SER A 283 4.85 3.94 24.11
C SER A 283 3.93 3.53 25.26
N ALA A 284 2.74 3.03 24.95
CA ALA A 284 1.72 2.65 25.93
C ALA A 284 1.01 1.36 25.51
N SER A 285 0.75 0.48 26.47
CA SER A 285 -0.19 -0.64 26.28
C SER A 285 -1.60 -0.13 25.96
N PRO A 286 -2.48 -0.96 25.37
CA PRO A 286 -3.85 -0.53 25.06
C PRO A 286 -4.64 -0.03 26.29
N GLY A 287 -4.40 -0.63 27.46
CA GLY A 287 -5.01 -0.22 28.73
C GLY A 287 -4.50 1.16 29.21
N GLU A 288 -3.20 1.41 29.12
CA GLU A 288 -2.61 2.70 29.46
C GLU A 288 -3.05 3.80 28.49
N ALA A 289 -3.12 3.52 27.19
CA ALA A 289 -3.62 4.45 26.18
C ALA A 289 -5.07 4.88 26.47
N LEU A 290 -5.93 3.94 26.87
CA LEU A 290 -7.29 4.26 27.32
C LEU A 290 -7.28 5.09 28.62
N GLY A 291 -6.41 4.78 29.57
CA GLY A 291 -6.22 5.56 30.80
C GLY A 291 -5.79 7.01 30.54
N ILE A 292 -4.88 7.21 29.58
CA ILE A 292 -4.45 8.54 29.10
C ILE A 292 -5.64 9.27 28.46
N LEU A 293 -6.43 8.61 27.62
CA LEU A 293 -7.63 9.21 26.99
C LEU A 293 -8.69 9.62 28.01
N ARG A 294 -8.99 8.77 29.02
CA ARG A 294 -9.93 9.10 30.12
C ARG A 294 -9.46 10.34 30.88
N SER A 295 -8.17 10.37 31.23
CA SER A 295 -7.54 11.50 31.92
C SER A 295 -7.58 12.78 31.09
N LEU A 296 -7.23 12.70 29.81
CA LEU A 296 -7.23 13.82 28.88
C LEU A 296 -8.63 14.40 28.69
N ALA A 297 -9.65 13.55 28.50
CA ALA A 297 -11.05 13.97 28.38
C ALA A 297 -11.53 14.68 29.65
N SER A 298 -11.16 14.17 30.83
CA SER A 298 -11.49 14.79 32.12
C SER A 298 -10.85 16.17 32.27
N VAL A 299 -9.55 16.31 32.01
CA VAL A 299 -8.82 17.58 32.12
C VAL A 299 -9.36 18.62 31.14
N VAL A 300 -9.54 18.25 29.87
CA VAL A 300 -10.03 19.17 28.83
C VAL A 300 -11.47 19.61 29.10
N SER A 301 -12.35 18.69 29.54
CA SER A 301 -13.75 19.03 29.86
C SER A 301 -13.84 20.00 31.05
N LYS A 302 -13.07 19.75 32.13
CA LYS A 302 -12.97 20.65 33.30
C LYS A 302 -12.47 22.04 32.89
N ARG A 303 -11.39 22.13 32.09
CA ARG A 303 -10.81 23.42 31.67
C ARG A 303 -11.65 24.20 30.68
N THR A 304 -12.51 23.54 29.91
CA THR A 304 -13.42 24.19 28.95
C THR A 304 -14.81 24.49 29.51
N GLY A 305 -15.09 24.10 30.76
CA GLY A 305 -16.37 24.33 31.42
C GLY A 305 -17.52 23.47 30.89
N ARG A 306 -17.22 22.31 30.26
CA ARG A 306 -18.24 21.38 29.75
C ARG A 306 -18.53 20.27 30.77
N SER A 307 -19.81 20.12 31.14
CA SER A 307 -20.28 19.17 32.14
C SER A 307 -20.42 17.74 31.57
N ILE A 308 -19.30 17.05 31.33
CA ILE A 308 -19.29 15.61 31.04
C ILE A 308 -18.48 14.92 32.12
N THR A 309 -19.11 13.99 32.83
CA THR A 309 -18.45 13.21 33.88
C THR A 309 -17.81 11.99 33.25
N VAL A 310 -16.49 11.96 33.23
CA VAL A 310 -15.69 10.79 32.84
C VAL A 310 -15.35 10.02 34.11
N HIS A 311 -15.51 8.70 34.10
CA HIS A 311 -15.15 7.82 35.23
C HIS A 311 -13.67 8.01 35.60
N ASP A 312 -13.36 7.86 36.89
CA ASP A 312 -12.06 8.23 37.46
C ASP A 312 -10.90 7.53 36.76
N ALA A 313 -9.86 8.31 36.45
CA ALA A 313 -8.65 7.81 35.81
C ALA A 313 -7.91 6.86 36.76
N SER A 314 -7.44 5.73 36.24
CA SER A 314 -6.42 4.94 36.92
C SER A 314 -5.24 5.86 37.30
N GLN A 315 -4.81 5.79 38.56
CA GLN A 315 -3.65 6.54 39.07
C GLN A 315 -2.42 6.28 38.16
N GLY A 316 -1.76 7.35 37.70
CA GLY A 316 -0.45 7.27 37.01
C GLY A 316 -0.30 8.01 35.68
N HIS A 317 -1.37 8.47 35.03
CA HIS A 317 -1.30 9.08 33.69
C HIS A 317 -1.65 10.59 33.64
N GLU A 318 -1.85 11.22 34.80
CA GLU A 318 -2.34 12.59 34.89
C GLU A 318 -1.37 13.63 34.35
N GLU A 319 -0.06 13.41 34.51
CA GLU A 319 0.97 14.35 34.07
C GLU A 319 1.02 14.45 32.55
N VAL A 320 1.13 13.30 31.88
CA VAL A 320 1.07 13.19 30.41
C VAL A 320 -0.22 13.81 29.88
N ALA A 321 -1.37 13.46 30.49
CA ALA A 321 -2.65 14.01 30.06
C ALA A 321 -2.73 15.53 30.25
N ARG A 322 -2.11 16.09 31.29
CA ARG A 322 -2.05 17.53 31.54
C ARG A 322 -1.21 18.24 30.49
N GLU A 323 -0.03 17.70 30.14
CA GLU A 323 0.83 18.26 29.10
C GLU A 323 0.11 18.28 27.74
N LEU A 324 -0.50 17.17 27.35
CA LEU A 324 -1.29 17.07 26.11
C LEU A 324 -2.47 18.04 26.12
N ALA A 325 -3.18 18.15 27.25
CA ALA A 325 -4.28 19.09 27.39
C ALA A 325 -3.82 20.54 27.25
N GLU A 326 -2.67 20.91 27.80
CA GLU A 326 -2.09 22.26 27.67
C GLU A 326 -1.80 22.61 26.22
N ARG A 327 -1.14 21.72 25.48
CA ARG A 327 -0.87 21.90 24.04
C ARG A 327 -2.17 22.02 23.23
N LEU A 328 -3.13 21.12 23.46
CA LEU A 328 -4.42 21.11 22.76
C LEU A 328 -5.26 22.36 23.07
N LEU A 329 -5.28 22.83 24.32
CA LEU A 329 -6.02 24.02 24.72
C LEU A 329 -5.38 25.30 24.15
N ALA A 330 -4.06 25.37 24.03
CA ALA A 330 -3.37 26.45 23.34
C ALA A 330 -3.76 26.52 21.85
N ALA A 331 -4.04 25.36 21.24
CA ALA A 331 -4.49 25.23 19.86
C ALA A 331 -6.02 25.07 19.73
N ARG A 332 -6.84 25.64 20.62
CA ARG A 332 -8.32 25.48 20.56
C ARG A 332 -8.89 25.84 19.19
N GLY A 333 -9.72 24.96 18.61
CA GLY A 333 -10.27 25.06 17.25
C GLY A 333 -9.27 24.73 16.12
N ARG A 334 -7.99 24.57 16.45
CA ARG A 334 -6.88 24.16 15.57
C ARG A 334 -6.18 22.89 16.05
N GLY A 335 -6.69 22.25 17.10
CA GLY A 335 -6.24 20.95 17.57
C GLY A 335 -6.98 19.83 16.84
N LEU A 336 -6.45 18.62 16.90
CA LEU A 336 -7.14 17.43 16.43
C LEU A 336 -6.74 16.22 17.27
N VAL A 337 -7.73 15.48 17.76
CA VAL A 337 -7.52 14.18 18.40
C VAL A 337 -8.12 13.10 17.52
N VAL A 338 -7.35 12.05 17.21
CA VAL A 338 -7.82 10.90 16.42
C VAL A 338 -7.50 9.61 17.13
N CYS A 339 -8.33 8.58 16.93
CA CYS A 339 -8.11 7.26 17.53
C CYS A 339 -8.39 6.15 16.51
N GLY A 340 -7.45 5.22 16.38
CA GLY A 340 -7.54 4.10 15.44
C GLY A 340 -8.11 2.81 16.03
N THR A 341 -8.37 2.77 17.33
CA THR A 341 -8.91 1.57 17.99
C THR A 341 -10.39 1.37 17.65
N ASN A 342 -10.80 0.13 17.39
CA ASN A 342 -12.21 -0.22 17.20
C ASN A 342 -12.91 -0.45 18.54
N HIS A 343 -12.78 0.51 19.46
CA HIS A 343 -13.31 0.45 20.83
C HIS A 343 -14.22 1.64 21.12
N LEU A 344 -15.49 1.37 21.45
CA LEU A 344 -16.52 2.40 21.54
C LEU A 344 -16.20 3.51 22.55
N GLU A 345 -15.74 3.15 23.75
CA GLU A 345 -15.41 4.14 24.78
C GLU A 345 -14.30 5.09 24.33
N SER A 346 -13.24 4.55 23.72
CA SER A 346 -12.11 5.35 23.21
C SER A 346 -12.59 6.39 22.19
N GLN A 347 -13.51 5.99 21.30
CA GLN A 347 -14.07 6.88 20.29
C GLN A 347 -15.01 7.94 20.89
N LEU A 348 -15.82 7.59 21.90
CA LEU A 348 -16.64 8.55 22.64
C LEU A 348 -15.77 9.59 23.37
N LEU A 349 -14.67 9.18 24.01
CA LEU A 349 -13.73 10.08 24.66
C LEU A 349 -13.07 11.05 23.65
N VAL A 350 -12.66 10.55 22.48
CA VAL A 350 -12.14 11.41 21.40
C VAL A 350 -13.20 12.41 20.91
N ASN A 351 -14.46 11.99 20.79
CA ASN A 351 -15.55 12.88 20.42
C ASN A 351 -15.77 13.99 21.46
N ILE A 352 -15.72 13.64 22.75
CA ILE A 352 -15.79 14.59 23.86
C ILE A 352 -14.66 15.61 23.77
N ILE A 353 -13.42 15.16 23.60
CA ILE A 353 -12.23 16.05 23.54
C ILE A 353 -12.34 16.98 22.33
N ASN A 354 -12.62 16.46 21.13
CA ASN A 354 -12.75 17.29 19.93
C ASN A 354 -13.92 18.28 20.02
N HIS A 355 -15.04 17.88 20.61
CA HIS A 355 -16.14 18.79 20.88
C HIS A 355 -15.72 19.87 21.88
N ALA A 356 -15.05 19.48 22.98
CA ALA A 356 -14.53 20.36 24.01
C ALA A 356 -13.59 21.44 23.45
N LEU A 357 -12.73 21.05 22.51
CA LEU A 357 -11.79 21.94 21.85
C LEU A 357 -12.41 22.78 20.72
N GLY A 358 -13.65 22.51 20.31
CA GLY A 358 -14.30 23.23 19.21
C GLY A 358 -13.74 22.85 17.83
N ASN A 359 -13.34 21.60 17.66
CA ASN A 359 -12.69 21.10 16.44
C ASN A 359 -13.71 20.80 15.32
N TYR A 360 -14.95 20.45 15.68
CA TYR A 360 -16.05 20.26 14.72
C TYR A 360 -16.36 21.57 13.98
N GLY A 361 -16.34 21.51 12.64
CA GLY A 361 -16.43 22.66 11.73
C GLY A 361 -15.08 23.26 11.32
N ASN A 362 -13.99 22.92 12.03
CA ASN A 362 -12.65 23.47 11.78
C ASN A 362 -11.68 22.40 11.25
N THR A 363 -11.15 21.57 12.15
CA THR A 363 -10.22 20.47 11.87
C THR A 363 -10.93 19.12 11.66
N LEU A 364 -12.24 19.07 11.90
CA LEU A 364 -13.09 17.88 11.80
C LEU A 364 -14.47 18.28 11.26
N THR A 365 -15.06 17.56 10.31
CA THR A 365 -16.45 17.81 9.87
C THR A 365 -17.25 16.51 9.66
N LEU A 366 -18.58 16.59 9.85
CA LEU A 366 -19.53 15.49 9.65
C LEU A 366 -20.42 15.68 8.40
N SER A 367 -20.35 16.86 7.78
CA SER A 367 -20.95 17.16 6.47
C SER A 367 -20.02 18.13 5.71
N PRO A 368 -19.45 17.73 4.57
CA PRO A 368 -19.51 16.37 4.03
C PRO A 368 -18.77 15.37 4.93
N GLY A 369 -19.36 14.21 5.18
CA GLY A 369 -18.71 13.09 5.85
C GLY A 369 -17.97 12.17 4.89
N SER A 370 -17.05 11.35 5.42
CA SER A 370 -16.37 10.29 4.66
C SER A 370 -17.25 9.04 4.59
N LEU A 371 -17.32 8.43 3.41
CA LEU A 371 -18.04 7.19 3.11
C LEU A 371 -17.07 6.02 2.86
N GLN A 372 -15.77 6.20 3.12
CA GLN A 372 -14.69 5.23 2.83
C GLN A 372 -14.73 3.98 3.72
N LYS A 373 -15.47 4.02 4.83
CA LYS A 373 -15.83 2.86 5.66
C LYS A 373 -17.28 3.00 6.11
N ARG A 374 -18.05 1.93 5.99
CA ARG A 374 -19.48 1.89 6.32
C ARG A 374 -19.91 0.56 6.93
N GLY A 375 -18.97 -0.36 7.18
CA GLY A 375 -19.25 -1.64 7.81
C GLY A 375 -19.90 -1.51 9.18
N SER A 376 -20.60 -2.56 9.60
CA SER A 376 -21.29 -2.65 10.89
C SER A 376 -20.98 -4.00 11.52
N ASP A 377 -20.13 -3.97 12.55
CA ASP A 377 -19.74 -5.19 13.27
C ASP A 377 -20.95 -5.83 13.95
N ARG A 378 -21.87 -5.01 14.45
CA ARG A 378 -23.14 -5.45 15.04
C ARG A 378 -24.00 -6.23 14.04
N ASP A 379 -24.15 -5.71 12.81
CA ASP A 379 -24.96 -6.36 11.79
C ASP A 379 -24.26 -7.63 11.25
N PHE A 380 -22.93 -7.63 11.21
CA PHE A 380 -22.15 -8.82 10.86
C PHE A 380 -22.21 -9.91 11.94
N GLY A 381 -22.16 -9.53 13.23
CA GLY A 381 -22.39 -10.43 14.35
C GLY A 381 -23.82 -11.01 14.34
N ALA A 382 -24.82 -10.18 14.05
CA ALA A 382 -26.20 -10.64 13.89
C ALA A 382 -26.34 -11.65 12.74
N LEU A 383 -25.67 -11.41 11.61
CA LEU A 383 -25.61 -12.37 10.50
C LEU A 383 -25.00 -13.72 10.95
N ALA A 384 -23.89 -13.69 11.68
CA ALA A 384 -23.25 -14.91 12.20
C ALA A 384 -24.19 -15.70 13.14
N GLU A 385 -24.95 -15.02 13.99
CA GLU A 385 -25.98 -15.65 14.85
C GLU A 385 -27.14 -16.23 14.05
N GLU A 386 -27.61 -15.55 13.01
CA GLU A 386 -28.66 -16.07 12.13
C GLU A 386 -28.21 -17.33 11.38
N MET A 387 -26.97 -17.35 10.89
CA MET A 387 -26.37 -18.53 10.25
C MET A 387 -26.26 -19.70 11.23
N ARG A 388 -25.83 -19.44 12.48
CA ARG A 388 -25.73 -20.48 13.51
C ARG A 388 -27.08 -21.10 13.85
N ASN A 389 -28.14 -20.30 13.81
CA ASN A 389 -29.49 -20.74 14.10
C ASN A 389 -30.24 -21.33 12.87
N GLY A 390 -29.57 -21.46 11.72
CA GLY A 390 -30.18 -21.98 10.49
C GLY A 390 -31.34 -21.13 9.97
N LYS A 391 -31.29 -19.80 10.17
CA LYS A 391 -32.37 -18.86 9.82
C LYS A 391 -32.18 -18.20 8.45
N ILE A 392 -31.25 -18.67 7.63
CA ILE A 392 -30.87 -18.07 6.35
C ILE A 392 -31.02 -19.11 5.26
N ASP A 393 -31.79 -18.79 4.22
CA ASP A 393 -32.01 -19.66 3.06
C ASP A 393 -30.98 -19.40 1.95
N ALA A 394 -30.54 -18.14 1.79
CA ALA A 394 -29.49 -17.78 0.84
C ALA A 394 -28.52 -16.71 1.38
N LEU A 395 -27.22 -16.94 1.18
CA LEU A 395 -26.15 -15.97 1.43
C LEU A 395 -25.40 -15.67 0.14
N ILE A 396 -25.38 -14.40 -0.25
CA ILE A 396 -24.59 -13.88 -1.37
C ILE A 396 -23.44 -13.05 -0.77
N VAL A 397 -22.19 -13.47 -0.97
CA VAL A 397 -20.99 -12.78 -0.49
C VAL A 397 -20.30 -12.09 -1.65
N VAL A 398 -19.93 -10.82 -1.52
CA VAL A 398 -19.36 -10.03 -2.62
C VAL A 398 -18.05 -9.35 -2.19
N GLY A 399 -16.94 -9.80 -2.78
CA GLY A 399 -15.64 -9.15 -2.67
C GLY A 399 -15.04 -9.10 -1.26
N VAL A 400 -15.46 -10.00 -0.36
CA VAL A 400 -14.97 -10.14 1.02
C VAL A 400 -14.68 -11.61 1.34
N ASN A 401 -13.81 -11.85 2.32
CA ASN A 401 -13.32 -13.19 2.65
C ASN A 401 -13.51 -13.55 4.15
N PRO A 402 -14.75 -13.57 4.67
CA PRO A 402 -15.04 -13.77 6.09
C PRO A 402 -14.55 -15.11 6.67
N VAL A 403 -14.28 -16.13 5.85
CA VAL A 403 -13.64 -17.36 6.35
C VAL A 403 -12.20 -17.12 6.81
N TYR A 404 -11.53 -16.11 6.24
CA TYR A 404 -10.15 -15.75 6.55
C TYR A 404 -10.04 -14.69 7.66
N ASP A 405 -10.89 -13.65 7.65
CA ASP A 405 -10.73 -12.43 8.47
C ASP A 405 -11.82 -12.19 9.53
N ALA A 406 -12.83 -13.06 9.66
CA ALA A 406 -13.82 -12.95 10.74
C ALA A 406 -13.26 -13.42 12.11
N PRO A 407 -13.92 -13.04 13.24
CA PRO A 407 -13.55 -13.52 14.57
C PRO A 407 -13.41 -15.05 14.63
N GLY A 408 -12.28 -15.53 15.14
CA GLY A 408 -11.96 -16.97 15.15
C GLY A 408 -12.97 -17.82 15.92
N SER A 409 -13.61 -17.25 16.95
CA SER A 409 -14.66 -17.91 17.73
C SER A 409 -15.90 -18.25 16.92
N TRP A 410 -16.15 -17.58 15.80
CA TRP A 410 -17.32 -17.83 14.96
C TRP A 410 -17.14 -19.04 14.06
N ARG A 411 -15.89 -19.44 13.77
CA ARG A 411 -15.57 -20.49 12.80
C ARG A 411 -16.39 -20.33 11.53
N PHE A 412 -16.31 -19.16 10.90
CA PHE A 412 -17.26 -18.71 9.86
C PHE A 412 -17.44 -19.72 8.71
N GLY A 413 -16.39 -20.44 8.34
CA GLY A 413 -16.49 -21.48 7.32
C GLY A 413 -17.40 -22.65 7.69
N ASP A 414 -17.66 -22.92 8.97
CA ASP A 414 -18.61 -23.93 9.42
C ASP A 414 -20.04 -23.36 9.40
N LEU A 415 -20.18 -22.06 9.67
CA LEU A 415 -21.47 -21.37 9.52
C LEU A 415 -21.95 -21.39 8.07
N LEU A 416 -21.05 -21.26 7.10
CA LEU A 416 -21.38 -21.33 5.67
C LEU A 416 -22.04 -22.66 5.28
N GLN A 417 -21.67 -23.77 5.93
CA GLN A 417 -22.24 -25.09 5.65
C GLN A 417 -23.71 -25.21 6.09
N ASN A 418 -24.19 -24.33 6.97
CA ASN A 418 -25.58 -24.31 7.43
C ASN A 418 -26.51 -23.54 6.49
N VAL A 419 -25.97 -22.85 5.48
CA VAL A 419 -26.77 -22.05 4.55
C VAL A 419 -27.08 -22.86 3.28
N PRO A 420 -28.36 -23.08 2.93
CA PRO A 420 -28.74 -23.91 1.78
C PRO A 420 -28.19 -23.41 0.44
N LEU A 421 -28.29 -22.12 0.15
CA LEU A 421 -27.73 -21.51 -1.05
C LEU A 421 -26.57 -20.57 -0.70
N THR A 422 -25.36 -20.88 -1.16
CA THR A 422 -24.18 -20.01 -1.00
C THR A 422 -23.63 -19.57 -2.34
N VAL A 423 -23.58 -18.25 -2.55
CA VAL A 423 -23.04 -17.65 -3.77
C VAL A 423 -21.94 -16.65 -3.41
N VAL A 424 -20.76 -16.80 -4.00
CA VAL A 424 -19.64 -15.87 -3.81
C VAL A 424 -19.34 -15.15 -5.13
N LEU A 425 -19.36 -13.83 -5.11
CA LEU A 425 -18.85 -12.97 -6.17
C LEU A 425 -17.43 -12.54 -5.79
N GLY A 426 -16.42 -13.07 -6.48
CA GLY A 426 -15.00 -12.84 -6.17
C GLY A 426 -14.12 -12.97 -7.40
N ASP A 427 -12.88 -12.46 -7.34
CA ASP A 427 -11.96 -12.45 -8.49
C ASP A 427 -11.05 -13.69 -8.55
N ARG A 428 -11.02 -14.50 -7.49
CA ARG A 428 -10.16 -15.67 -7.33
C ARG A 428 -10.77 -16.70 -6.41
N ARG A 429 -10.18 -17.90 -6.41
CA ARG A 429 -10.47 -18.93 -5.41
C ARG A 429 -9.68 -18.64 -4.13
N ASP A 430 -10.42 -18.37 -3.07
CA ASP A 430 -9.94 -18.02 -1.72
C ASP A 430 -10.63 -18.91 -0.67
N GLU A 431 -10.39 -18.63 0.61
CA GLU A 431 -10.91 -19.40 1.74
C GLU A 431 -12.45 -19.44 1.78
N THR A 432 -13.13 -18.36 1.38
CA THR A 432 -14.59 -18.26 1.37
C THR A 432 -15.20 -18.91 0.14
N SER A 433 -14.74 -18.53 -1.06
CA SER A 433 -15.21 -19.10 -2.33
C SER A 433 -14.95 -20.60 -2.44
N SER A 434 -13.88 -21.12 -1.81
CA SER A 434 -13.63 -22.57 -1.76
C SER A 434 -14.66 -23.37 -0.96
N ARG A 435 -15.50 -22.70 -0.16
CA ARG A 435 -16.60 -23.31 0.60
C ARG A 435 -17.99 -23.01 0.03
N ALA A 436 -18.08 -22.26 -1.06
CA ALA A 436 -19.34 -21.87 -1.67
C ALA A 436 -19.79 -22.85 -2.75
N GLU A 437 -21.11 -22.97 -2.93
CA GLU A 437 -21.69 -23.79 -4.01
C GLU A 437 -21.48 -23.13 -5.37
N PHE A 438 -21.70 -21.82 -5.46
CA PHE A 438 -21.52 -21.05 -6.69
C PHE A 438 -20.48 -19.96 -6.50
N VAL A 439 -19.52 -19.87 -7.42
CA VAL A 439 -18.53 -18.79 -7.49
C VAL A 439 -18.71 -18.05 -8.82
N CYS A 440 -18.93 -16.75 -8.72
CA CYS A 440 -19.24 -15.83 -9.82
C CYS A 440 -18.06 -14.86 -9.99
N PRO A 441 -17.27 -14.93 -11.08
CA PRO A 441 -16.11 -14.08 -11.24
C PRO A 441 -16.51 -12.62 -11.49
N ILE A 442 -16.01 -11.71 -10.66
CA ILE A 442 -16.23 -10.27 -10.84
C ILE A 442 -15.13 -9.64 -11.70
N HIS A 443 -15.46 -8.51 -12.33
CA HIS A 443 -14.46 -7.72 -13.02
C HIS A 443 -13.37 -7.26 -12.07
N HIS A 444 -12.14 -7.22 -12.57
CA HIS A 444 -11.17 -6.28 -12.02
C HIS A 444 -11.69 -4.86 -12.26
N PRO A 445 -11.62 -3.94 -11.30
CA PRO A 445 -12.06 -2.53 -11.46
C PRO A 445 -11.59 -1.79 -12.74
N LEU A 446 -10.56 -2.27 -13.45
CA LEU A 446 -10.12 -1.74 -14.74
C LEU A 446 -10.82 -2.37 -15.98
N GLU A 447 -11.70 -3.35 -15.80
CA GLU A 447 -12.39 -4.10 -16.87
C GLU A 447 -13.87 -3.72 -17.02
N GLY A 448 -14.48 -3.11 -15.98
CA GLY A 448 -15.91 -2.83 -15.92
C GLY A 448 -16.24 -1.40 -15.50
N TRP A 449 -17.36 -0.87 -16.01
CA TRP A 449 -17.89 0.42 -15.58
C TRP A 449 -18.45 0.35 -14.17
N SER A 450 -18.18 1.37 -13.36
CA SER A 450 -18.85 1.64 -12.07
C SER A 450 -18.74 3.12 -11.72
N ASP A 451 -19.21 3.48 -10.54
CA ASP A 451 -18.97 4.75 -9.89
C ASP A 451 -18.54 4.56 -8.43
N ALA A 452 -18.14 5.65 -7.79
CA ALA A 452 -17.81 5.72 -6.38
C ALA A 452 -18.21 7.08 -5.82
N GLN A 453 -18.57 7.11 -4.54
CA GLN A 453 -18.77 8.32 -3.76
C GLN A 453 -18.03 8.16 -2.42
N PRO A 454 -16.71 8.37 -2.37
CA PRO A 454 -15.94 8.15 -1.15
C PRO A 454 -16.11 9.28 -0.12
N ILE A 455 -16.51 10.49 -0.54
CA ILE A 455 -16.89 11.61 0.34
C ILE A 455 -18.30 12.06 -0.06
N GLU A 456 -19.16 12.41 0.91
CA GLU A 456 -20.48 12.97 0.60
C GLU A 456 -20.35 14.18 -0.35
N GLY A 457 -21.09 14.14 -1.47
CA GLY A 457 -21.01 15.15 -2.52
C GLY A 457 -19.86 14.99 -3.54
N MET A 458 -18.89 14.11 -3.32
CA MET A 458 -17.81 13.86 -4.30
C MET A 458 -18.06 12.52 -5.02
N PHE A 459 -18.34 12.58 -6.32
CA PHE A 459 -18.60 11.41 -7.16
C PHE A 459 -17.46 11.19 -8.13
N ALA A 460 -17.09 9.94 -8.35
CA ALA A 460 -16.08 9.52 -9.31
C ALA A 460 -16.61 8.40 -10.20
N LEU A 461 -16.18 8.37 -11.45
CA LEU A 461 -16.44 7.28 -12.37
C LEU A 461 -15.28 6.29 -12.36
N ARG A 462 -15.63 5.01 -12.43
CA ARG A 462 -14.69 3.94 -12.70
C ARG A 462 -14.79 3.59 -14.18
N GLN A 463 -13.88 4.15 -14.96
CA GLN A 463 -13.77 3.87 -16.39
C GLN A 463 -13.00 2.55 -16.59
N PRO A 464 -13.51 1.62 -17.42
CA PRO A 464 -12.73 0.47 -17.87
C PRO A 464 -11.65 0.94 -18.83
N THR A 465 -10.48 0.32 -18.74
CA THR A 465 -9.28 0.68 -19.51
C THR A 465 -8.77 -0.50 -20.34
N ILE A 466 -9.41 -1.65 -20.20
CA ILE A 466 -9.24 -2.85 -21.03
C ILE A 466 -10.58 -3.58 -21.10
N SER A 467 -10.83 -4.33 -22.16
CA SER A 467 -11.94 -5.28 -22.18
C SER A 467 -11.72 -6.39 -21.14
N PRO A 468 -12.79 -6.98 -20.57
CA PRO A 468 -12.65 -8.12 -19.66
C PRO A 468 -11.79 -9.23 -20.27
N ILE A 469 -10.75 -9.67 -19.54
CA ILE A 469 -9.85 -10.73 -20.00
C ILE A 469 -10.56 -12.09 -20.01
N GLY A 470 -11.47 -12.30 -19.05
CA GLY A 470 -12.30 -13.49 -18.93
C GLY A 470 -13.79 -13.20 -19.05
N GLN A 471 -14.61 -14.23 -18.87
CA GLN A 471 -16.06 -14.14 -18.74
C GLN A 471 -16.41 -13.67 -17.33
N THR A 472 -16.09 -12.42 -17.01
CA THR A 472 -16.37 -11.79 -15.71
C THR A 472 -17.57 -10.84 -15.81
N ARG A 473 -18.20 -10.51 -14.68
CA ARG A 473 -19.43 -9.68 -14.66
C ARG A 473 -19.48 -8.76 -13.44
N GLU A 474 -19.98 -7.52 -13.59
CA GLU A 474 -20.18 -6.60 -12.46
C GLU A 474 -21.31 -7.08 -11.53
N LEU A 475 -21.29 -6.66 -10.26
CA LEU A 475 -22.39 -6.91 -9.31
C LEU A 475 -23.74 -6.44 -9.87
N VAL A 476 -23.80 -5.22 -10.42
CA VAL A 476 -25.04 -4.61 -10.92
C VAL A 476 -25.67 -5.40 -12.07
N GLU A 477 -24.83 -6.00 -12.92
CA GLU A 477 -25.27 -6.84 -14.03
C GLU A 477 -25.79 -8.18 -13.49
N THR A 478 -25.04 -8.81 -12.59
CA THR A 478 -25.42 -10.07 -11.94
C THR A 478 -26.76 -9.97 -11.23
N LEU A 479 -26.98 -8.95 -10.40
CA LEU A 479 -28.25 -8.76 -9.70
C LEU A 479 -29.43 -8.51 -10.66
N SER A 480 -29.18 -7.79 -11.77
CA SER A 480 -30.22 -7.53 -12.78
C SER A 480 -30.58 -8.80 -13.55
N ALA A 481 -29.58 -9.67 -13.82
CA ALA A 481 -29.78 -10.96 -14.47
C ALA A 481 -30.65 -11.88 -13.62
N TRP A 482 -30.35 -12.01 -12.33
CA TRP A 482 -31.14 -12.82 -11.39
C TRP A 482 -32.55 -12.27 -11.14
N SER A 483 -32.76 -10.98 -11.39
CA SER A 483 -34.09 -10.35 -11.36
C SER A 483 -34.88 -10.52 -12.66
N GLY A 484 -34.33 -11.20 -13.68
CA GLY A 484 -34.97 -11.43 -14.97
C GLY A 484 -34.93 -10.22 -15.93
N GLN A 485 -34.13 -9.20 -15.65
CA GLN A 485 -34.04 -7.97 -16.44
C GLN A 485 -32.56 -7.59 -16.66
N TYR A 486 -31.81 -8.44 -17.36
CA TYR A 486 -30.39 -8.17 -17.62
C TYR A 486 -30.20 -6.77 -18.23
N ARG A 487 -29.34 -5.98 -17.61
CA ARG A 487 -28.91 -4.67 -18.11
C ARG A 487 -27.41 -4.53 -17.91
N SER A 488 -26.72 -3.99 -18.90
CA SER A 488 -25.28 -3.72 -18.80
C SER A 488 -24.97 -2.77 -17.64
N SER A 489 -23.78 -2.90 -17.07
CA SER A 489 -23.26 -2.01 -16.02
C SER A 489 -23.27 -0.56 -16.51
N TYR A 490 -22.72 -0.31 -17.70
CA TYR A 490 -22.69 0.99 -18.36
C TYR A 490 -24.08 1.66 -18.40
N ASP A 491 -25.10 0.95 -18.92
CA ASP A 491 -26.44 1.52 -19.05
C ASP A 491 -27.06 1.82 -17.69
N GLN A 492 -26.84 0.95 -16.69
CA GLN A 492 -27.38 1.15 -15.34
C GLN A 492 -26.74 2.36 -14.66
N ILE A 493 -25.42 2.51 -14.74
CA ILE A 493 -24.69 3.64 -14.16
C ILE A 493 -25.07 4.93 -14.86
N ARG A 494 -25.05 4.94 -16.19
CA ARG A 494 -25.43 6.12 -17.00
C ARG A 494 -26.86 6.57 -16.69
N SER A 495 -27.79 5.62 -16.54
CA SER A 495 -29.18 5.91 -16.13
C SER A 495 -29.23 6.52 -14.73
N HIS A 496 -28.52 5.95 -13.76
CA HIS A 496 -28.47 6.45 -12.39
C HIS A 496 -27.89 7.88 -12.33
N TRP A 497 -26.82 8.14 -13.09
CA TRP A 497 -26.19 9.45 -13.18
C TRP A 497 -27.10 10.50 -13.81
N LEU A 498 -27.84 10.13 -14.87
CA LEU A 498 -28.84 11.01 -15.48
C LEU A 498 -29.97 11.36 -14.48
N GLU A 499 -30.50 10.36 -13.78
CA GLU A 499 -31.67 10.53 -12.91
C GLU A 499 -31.35 11.25 -11.59
N ARG A 500 -30.14 11.04 -11.03
CA ARG A 500 -29.79 11.47 -9.68
C ARG A 500 -28.68 12.51 -9.66
N ILE A 501 -27.55 12.23 -10.30
CA ILE A 501 -26.32 13.02 -10.11
C ILE A 501 -26.33 14.28 -10.98
N HIS A 502 -26.73 14.18 -12.25
CA HIS A 502 -26.84 15.30 -13.18
C HIS A 502 -27.80 16.38 -12.67
N ARG A 503 -28.94 15.97 -12.09
CA ARG A 503 -29.90 16.87 -11.44
C ARG A 503 -29.29 17.58 -10.24
N ARG A 504 -28.53 16.87 -9.39
CA ARG A 504 -27.82 17.47 -8.26
C ARG A 504 -26.70 18.42 -8.68
N ALA A 505 -26.08 18.18 -9.84
CA ALA A 505 -25.09 19.06 -10.44
C ALA A 505 -25.70 20.32 -11.10
N GLY A 506 -27.00 20.57 -10.92
CA GLY A 506 -27.72 21.73 -11.41
C GLY A 506 -28.34 21.56 -12.81
N GLY A 507 -28.04 20.47 -13.52
CA GLY A 507 -28.67 20.11 -14.79
C GLY A 507 -28.49 21.11 -15.94
N SER A 508 -27.53 22.04 -15.85
CA SER A 508 -27.38 23.16 -16.80
C SER A 508 -26.83 22.76 -18.17
N LYS A 509 -25.99 21.72 -18.23
CA LYS A 509 -25.48 21.12 -19.48
C LYS A 509 -26.36 19.95 -19.92
N PRO A 510 -26.54 19.70 -21.23
CA PRO A 510 -27.08 18.43 -21.72
C PRO A 510 -26.31 17.24 -21.13
N PHE A 511 -27.02 16.16 -20.81
CA PHE A 511 -26.43 15.03 -20.08
C PHE A 511 -25.23 14.41 -20.80
N ASP A 512 -25.27 14.28 -22.13
CA ASP A 512 -24.16 13.68 -22.88
C ASP A 512 -22.86 14.48 -22.71
N ARG A 513 -22.93 15.81 -22.80
CA ARG A 513 -21.77 16.69 -22.56
C ARG A 513 -21.30 16.64 -21.11
N PHE A 514 -22.23 16.58 -20.16
CA PHE A 514 -21.89 16.40 -18.75
C PHE A 514 -21.20 15.06 -18.50
N TRP A 515 -21.70 13.98 -19.08
CA TRP A 515 -21.13 12.64 -18.98
C TRP A 515 -19.71 12.61 -19.55
N ASP A 516 -19.50 13.14 -20.75
CA ASP A 516 -18.18 13.20 -21.40
C ASP A 516 -17.17 13.99 -20.56
N ASP A 517 -17.58 15.13 -19.98
CA ASP A 517 -16.74 15.94 -19.09
C ASP A 517 -16.33 15.14 -17.86
N VAL A 518 -17.27 14.45 -17.20
CA VAL A 518 -16.97 13.66 -15.99
C VAL A 518 -16.14 12.42 -16.33
N VAL A 519 -16.36 11.77 -17.48
CA VAL A 519 -15.52 10.65 -17.94
C VAL A 519 -14.08 11.11 -18.16
N ARG A 520 -13.89 12.30 -18.76
CA ARG A 520 -12.57 12.90 -18.99
C ARG A 520 -11.87 13.30 -17.70
N GLU A 521 -12.59 13.92 -16.76
CA GLU A 521 -12.05 14.43 -15.49
C GLU A 521 -11.94 13.33 -14.42
N GLY A 522 -12.70 12.25 -14.57
CA GLY A 522 -12.81 11.11 -13.66
C GLY A 522 -13.68 11.35 -12.42
N SER A 523 -13.91 12.60 -12.04
CA SER A 523 -14.71 12.94 -10.85
C SER A 523 -15.37 14.31 -10.93
N ILE A 524 -16.38 14.51 -10.09
CA ILE A 524 -17.08 15.76 -9.92
C ILE A 524 -17.44 15.97 -8.44
N SER A 525 -17.30 17.20 -7.98
CA SER A 525 -17.79 17.62 -6.67
C SER A 525 -19.10 18.38 -6.82
N VAL A 526 -20.12 17.95 -6.09
CA VAL A 526 -21.42 18.58 -5.97
C VAL A 526 -21.65 18.92 -4.49
N PRO A 527 -22.30 20.05 -4.17
CA PRO A 527 -22.58 20.40 -2.79
C PRO A 527 -23.26 19.25 -2.03
N ALA A 528 -22.69 18.89 -0.88
CA ALA A 528 -23.34 17.99 0.06
C ALA A 528 -24.47 18.73 0.77
N ASP A 529 -25.46 17.99 1.29
CA ASP A 529 -26.54 18.59 2.07
C ASP A 529 -25.95 19.18 3.37
N GLU A 530 -26.05 20.50 3.54
CA GLU A 530 -25.68 21.13 4.80
C GLU A 530 -26.64 20.69 5.90
N ARG A 531 -26.07 20.17 7.00
CA ARG A 531 -26.82 19.75 8.19
C ARG A 531 -26.10 20.23 9.43
N THR A 532 -26.84 20.79 10.35
CA THR A 532 -26.35 21.15 11.68
C THR A 532 -26.46 19.94 12.60
N PHE A 533 -25.39 19.64 13.34
CA PHE A 533 -25.34 18.54 14.28
C PHE A 533 -25.24 19.07 15.71
N THR A 534 -26.05 18.53 16.61
CA THR A 534 -26.04 18.88 18.04
C THR A 534 -25.40 17.74 18.84
N PHE A 535 -24.53 18.08 19.77
CA PHE A 535 -23.86 17.10 20.63
C PHE A 535 -24.86 16.54 21.67
N ASN A 536 -25.06 15.23 21.67
CA ASN A 536 -25.98 14.50 22.54
C ASN A 536 -25.30 14.09 23.86
N THR A 537 -25.15 15.05 24.78
CA THR A 537 -24.54 14.78 26.10
C THR A 537 -25.21 13.64 26.87
N PRO A 538 -26.56 13.54 26.98
CA PRO A 538 -27.20 12.44 27.71
C PRO A 538 -26.88 11.07 27.13
N GLY A 539 -26.92 10.91 25.80
CA GLY A 539 -26.61 9.64 25.14
C GLY A 539 -25.15 9.21 25.36
N VAL A 540 -24.22 10.16 25.29
CA VAL A 540 -22.80 9.90 25.57
C VAL A 540 -22.59 9.48 27.04
N GLN A 541 -23.21 10.19 28.00
CA GLN A 541 -23.08 9.85 29.42
C GLN A 541 -23.65 8.45 29.73
N GLN A 542 -24.78 8.10 29.10
CA GLN A 542 -25.38 6.78 29.25
C GLN A 542 -24.47 5.68 28.67
N ALA A 543 -23.86 5.91 27.50
CA ALA A 543 -22.96 4.94 26.87
C ALA A 543 -21.68 4.73 27.71
N LEU A 544 -21.10 5.79 28.27
CA LEU A 544 -19.92 5.70 29.14
C LEU A 544 -20.21 4.96 30.45
N ALA A 545 -21.42 5.08 31.01
CA ALA A 545 -21.79 4.39 32.25
C ALA A 545 -21.80 2.86 32.14
N HIS A 546 -21.85 2.31 30.93
CA HIS A 546 -21.81 0.87 30.66
C HIS A 546 -20.42 0.37 30.27
N SER A 547 -19.40 1.24 30.28
CA SER A 547 -18.03 0.83 29.96
C SER A 547 -17.44 0.03 31.11
N ALA A 548 -17.09 -1.22 30.85
CA ALA A 548 -16.40 -2.08 31.82
C ALA A 548 -14.95 -1.63 32.00
N ASP A 549 -14.38 -1.86 33.18
CA ASP A 549 -12.94 -1.70 33.36
C ASP A 549 -12.19 -2.76 32.55
N SER A 550 -11.15 -2.32 31.84
CA SER A 550 -10.22 -3.25 31.21
C SER A 550 -9.48 -4.03 32.31
N PRO A 551 -9.48 -5.37 32.30
CA PRO A 551 -8.72 -6.14 33.26
C PRO A 551 -7.23 -5.81 33.08
N ARG A 552 -6.52 -5.59 34.20
CA ARG A 552 -5.06 -5.49 34.20
C ARG A 552 -4.45 -6.81 33.72
N SER A 553 -3.44 -6.74 32.86
CA SER A 553 -2.68 -7.90 32.40
C SER A 553 -2.07 -8.60 33.62
N ALA A 554 -2.39 -9.88 33.79
CA ALA A 554 -1.84 -10.72 34.86
C ALA A 554 -0.39 -11.11 34.54
N ASP A 555 0.39 -11.47 35.57
CA ASP A 555 1.79 -11.90 35.38
C ASP A 555 1.88 -13.06 34.37
N GLY A 556 2.75 -12.89 33.35
CA GLY A 556 2.96 -13.87 32.28
C GLY A 556 1.95 -13.80 31.12
N ILE A 557 1.02 -12.85 31.14
CA ILE A 557 0.11 -12.55 30.03
C ILE A 557 0.56 -11.25 29.34
N TYR A 558 0.72 -11.32 28.02
CA TYR A 558 1.02 -10.18 27.16
C TYR A 558 -0.25 -9.71 26.46
N ASP A 559 -0.35 -8.41 26.18
CA ASP A 559 -1.41 -7.89 25.32
C ASP A 559 -1.02 -8.11 23.86
N LEU A 560 -1.76 -8.95 23.15
CA LEU A 560 -1.66 -9.07 21.69
C LEU A 560 -2.38 -7.89 21.04
N VAL A 561 -1.70 -7.21 20.13
CA VAL A 561 -2.27 -6.18 19.25
C VAL A 561 -2.16 -6.66 17.80
N LEU A 562 -3.31 -6.90 17.17
CA LEU A 562 -3.37 -7.18 15.73
C LEU A 562 -3.43 -5.85 14.97
N TYR A 563 -2.56 -5.68 13.99
CA TYR A 563 -2.48 -4.43 13.21
C TYR A 563 -2.45 -4.70 11.71
N ALA A 564 -2.77 -3.68 10.92
CA ALA A 564 -2.67 -3.73 9.47
C ALA A 564 -1.39 -3.04 8.99
N ASN A 565 -0.60 -3.74 8.18
CA ASN A 565 0.52 -3.11 7.49
C ASN A 565 0.06 -2.44 6.18
N ALA A 566 0.86 -1.51 5.67
CA ALA A 566 0.49 -0.71 4.50
C ALA A 566 0.44 -1.53 3.17
N SER A 567 1.10 -2.69 3.12
CA SER A 567 1.18 -3.54 1.92
C SER A 567 0.07 -4.60 1.85
N MET A 568 -0.22 -5.30 2.94
CA MET A 568 -1.21 -6.39 2.96
C MET A 568 -2.61 -5.94 3.38
N LEU A 569 -2.74 -4.92 4.23
CA LEU A 569 -4.03 -4.47 4.80
C LEU A 569 -4.79 -5.63 5.47
N ASP A 570 -5.93 -6.05 4.92
CA ASP A 570 -6.74 -7.21 5.33
C ASP A 570 -6.39 -8.50 4.55
N GLY A 571 -5.26 -8.52 3.84
CA GLY A 571 -4.80 -9.65 3.06
C GLY A 571 -5.38 -9.72 1.65
N ARG A 572 -6.28 -8.81 1.25
CA ARG A 572 -6.82 -8.77 -0.12
C ARG A 572 -5.74 -8.71 -1.20
N ASN A 573 -4.59 -8.15 -0.87
CA ASN A 573 -3.45 -7.98 -1.78
C ASN A 573 -2.35 -9.05 -1.61
N ALA A 574 -2.58 -10.10 -0.81
CA ALA A 574 -1.54 -11.08 -0.47
C ALA A 574 -0.96 -11.85 -1.67
N HIS A 575 -1.68 -11.92 -2.78
CA HIS A 575 -1.24 -12.55 -4.03
C HIS A 575 -0.38 -11.63 -4.91
N ASN A 576 -0.06 -10.41 -4.46
CA ASN A 576 0.72 -9.45 -5.22
C ASN A 576 2.20 -9.53 -4.83
N PRO A 577 3.10 -10.06 -5.68
CA PRO A 577 4.51 -10.21 -5.33
C PRO A 577 5.23 -8.87 -5.12
N TRP A 578 4.83 -7.79 -5.82
CA TRP A 578 5.41 -6.46 -5.58
C TRP A 578 5.17 -5.99 -4.14
N LEU A 579 4.00 -6.30 -3.57
CA LEU A 579 3.67 -5.94 -2.19
C LEU A 579 4.25 -6.90 -1.16
N GLN A 580 4.48 -8.16 -1.51
CA GLN A 580 5.14 -9.13 -0.63
C GLN A 580 6.63 -8.85 -0.46
N GLU A 581 7.28 -8.41 -1.54
CA GLU A 581 8.68 -8.00 -1.56
C GLU A 581 8.89 -6.56 -1.07
N LEU A 582 7.83 -5.75 -1.00
CA LEU A 582 7.92 -4.39 -0.48
C LEU A 582 8.35 -4.44 0.99
N PRO A 583 9.51 -3.85 1.36
CA PRO A 583 9.95 -3.83 2.75
C PRO A 583 8.97 -3.05 3.61
N ASP A 584 8.57 -3.63 4.74
CA ASP A 584 7.78 -2.90 5.72
C ASP A 584 8.48 -1.56 6.06
N PRO A 585 7.76 -0.42 6.02
CA PRO A 585 8.37 0.90 6.23
C PRO A 585 9.13 1.03 7.56
N VAL A 586 8.71 0.28 8.58
CA VAL A 586 9.32 0.29 9.91
C VAL A 586 10.34 -0.84 10.03
N THR A 587 9.98 -2.10 9.85
CA THR A 587 10.90 -3.21 10.18
C THR A 587 11.85 -3.58 9.04
N LYS A 588 11.51 -3.22 7.79
CA LYS A 588 12.21 -3.61 6.55
C LYS A 588 12.14 -5.10 6.22
N ILE A 589 11.29 -5.83 6.91
CA ILE A 589 11.03 -7.26 6.65
C ILE A 589 10.13 -7.39 5.42
N VAL A 590 10.35 -8.47 4.67
CA VAL A 590 9.59 -8.87 3.47
C VAL A 590 9.15 -10.33 3.59
N TRP A 591 8.16 -10.74 2.81
CA TRP A 591 7.74 -12.15 2.65
C TRP A 591 7.33 -12.90 3.92
N ASP A 592 7.07 -12.22 5.04
CA ASP A 592 6.59 -12.83 6.28
C ASP A 592 5.93 -11.79 7.18
N ASN A 593 5.04 -12.26 8.06
CA ASN A 593 4.73 -11.55 9.30
C ASN A 593 5.45 -12.19 10.49
N TYR A 594 5.41 -11.50 11.62
CA TYR A 594 6.20 -11.81 12.81
C TYR A 594 5.46 -11.36 14.07
N ALA A 595 5.84 -11.95 15.20
CA ALA A 595 5.55 -11.45 16.54
C ALA A 595 6.57 -10.37 16.89
N SER A 596 6.18 -9.11 16.74
CA SER A 596 6.99 -7.97 17.17
C SER A 596 6.92 -7.84 18.68
N ILE A 597 8.08 -7.77 19.34
CA ILE A 597 8.20 -7.57 20.80
C ILE A 597 9.34 -6.61 21.12
N SER A 598 9.34 -6.07 22.34
CA SER A 598 10.43 -5.21 22.83
C SER A 598 11.70 -6.01 23.15
N GLN A 599 12.82 -5.29 23.27
CA GLN A 599 14.09 -5.86 23.72
C GLN A 599 14.04 -6.37 25.18
N ALA A 600 13.19 -5.79 26.03
CA ALA A 600 12.99 -6.26 27.40
C ALA A 600 12.13 -7.53 27.44
N ALA A 601 11.04 -7.56 26.68
CA ALA A 601 10.20 -8.75 26.51
C ALA A 601 11.01 -9.93 25.96
N ALA A 602 11.85 -9.70 24.94
CA ALA A 602 12.72 -10.73 24.38
C ALA A 602 13.69 -11.33 25.42
N ARG A 603 14.28 -10.47 26.29
CA ARG A 603 15.15 -10.90 27.39
C ARG A 603 14.39 -11.71 28.44
N SER A 604 13.19 -11.28 28.81
CA SER A 604 12.32 -11.99 29.77
C SER A 604 11.90 -13.37 29.25
N LEU A 605 11.55 -13.45 27.96
CA LEU A 605 11.13 -14.70 27.30
C LEU A 605 12.28 -15.62 26.89
N GLY A 606 13.54 -15.14 26.94
CA GLY A 606 14.71 -15.91 26.50
C GLY A 606 14.72 -16.21 24.99
N VAL A 607 14.17 -15.31 24.17
CA VAL A 607 14.08 -15.43 22.71
C VAL A 607 15.05 -14.51 21.99
N LYS A 608 15.47 -14.91 20.80
CA LYS A 608 16.33 -14.14 19.88
C LYS A 608 15.59 -13.88 18.57
N GLU A 609 16.12 -12.95 17.77
CA GLU A 609 15.63 -12.67 16.42
C GLU A 609 15.47 -13.96 15.59
N GLY A 610 14.27 -14.18 15.05
CA GLY A 610 13.91 -15.37 14.27
C GLY A 610 13.62 -16.64 15.08
N ASP A 611 13.70 -16.62 16.41
CA ASP A 611 13.16 -17.74 17.21
C ASP A 611 11.65 -17.85 16.98
N VAL A 612 11.13 -19.06 16.83
CA VAL A 612 9.70 -19.30 16.65
C VAL A 612 9.04 -19.47 18.02
N VAL A 613 8.02 -18.65 18.28
CA VAL A 613 7.20 -18.73 19.48
C VAL A 613 5.81 -19.25 19.14
N GLU A 614 5.18 -19.89 20.11
CA GLU A 614 3.76 -20.20 20.10
C GLU A 614 3.03 -19.12 20.90
N ILE A 615 2.13 -18.40 20.24
CA ILE A 615 1.19 -17.47 20.87
C ILE A 615 -0.11 -18.23 21.09
N ARG A 616 -0.65 -18.22 22.31
CA ARG A 616 -1.88 -18.96 22.66
C ARG A 616 -2.82 -18.14 23.53
N SER A 617 -4.12 -18.23 23.24
CA SER A 617 -5.20 -17.71 24.08
C SER A 617 -6.44 -18.60 23.97
N GLY A 618 -6.75 -19.34 25.05
CA GLY A 618 -7.76 -20.40 25.03
C GLY A 618 -7.38 -21.50 24.03
N ASP A 619 -8.32 -21.87 23.15
CA ASP A 619 -8.15 -22.91 22.12
C ASP A 619 -7.44 -22.42 20.85
N VAL A 620 -7.18 -21.10 20.74
CA VAL A 620 -6.51 -20.51 19.57
C VAL A 620 -5.01 -20.45 19.82
N SER A 621 -4.22 -20.98 18.90
CA SER A 621 -2.77 -20.86 18.91
C SER A 621 -2.19 -20.70 17.51
N ILE A 622 -1.10 -19.94 17.39
CA ILE A 622 -0.30 -19.83 16.17
C ILE A 622 1.19 -19.96 16.50
N LYS A 623 1.97 -20.42 15.52
CA LYS A 623 3.44 -20.43 15.59
C LYS A 623 3.97 -19.39 14.62
N ILE A 624 4.83 -18.50 15.09
CA ILE A 624 5.29 -17.35 14.32
C ILE A 624 6.71 -16.94 14.74
N PRO A 625 7.58 -16.50 13.81
CA PRO A 625 8.89 -15.96 14.16
C PRO A 625 8.80 -14.67 14.97
N VAL A 626 9.77 -14.46 15.86
CA VAL A 626 9.92 -13.23 16.64
C VAL A 626 10.76 -12.20 15.87
N HIS A 627 10.29 -10.95 15.89
CA HIS A 627 11.07 -9.77 15.53
C HIS A 627 11.22 -8.87 16.76
N ILE A 628 12.46 -8.48 17.08
CA ILE A 628 12.76 -7.60 18.21
C ILE A 628 12.82 -6.16 17.69
N GLN A 629 11.87 -5.32 18.12
CA GLN A 629 11.70 -3.97 17.60
C GLN A 629 11.97 -2.90 18.68
N PRO A 630 12.86 -1.93 18.42
CA PRO A 630 13.02 -0.74 19.26
C PRO A 630 11.74 0.11 19.35
N GLY A 631 11.51 0.75 20.49
CA GLY A 631 10.33 1.56 20.75
C GLY A 631 9.03 0.78 20.95
N HIS A 632 9.09 -0.55 21.08
CA HIS A 632 7.93 -1.40 21.36
C HIS A 632 7.66 -1.48 22.87
N HIS A 633 6.38 -1.50 23.28
CA HIS A 633 6.01 -1.61 24.69
C HIS A 633 6.33 -2.99 25.29
N ASP A 634 6.81 -3.05 26.54
CA ASP A 634 7.34 -4.29 27.15
C ASP A 634 6.28 -5.36 27.43
N GLY A 635 5.04 -4.96 27.69
CA GLY A 635 3.91 -5.86 27.93
C GLY A 635 3.12 -6.25 26.68
N VAL A 636 3.55 -5.83 25.48
CA VAL A 636 2.78 -6.00 24.24
C VAL A 636 3.52 -6.91 23.25
N VAL A 637 2.75 -7.71 22.52
CA VAL A 637 3.18 -8.39 21.30
C VAL A 637 2.29 -7.92 20.14
N ALA A 638 2.88 -7.43 19.05
CA ALA A 638 2.12 -7.02 17.87
C ALA A 638 2.31 -7.99 16.70
N VAL A 639 1.22 -8.34 16.03
CA VAL A 639 1.24 -9.24 14.86
C VAL A 639 0.43 -8.62 13.71
N ALA A 640 1.04 -8.56 12.52
CA ALA A 640 0.38 -8.04 11.33
C ALA A 640 -0.67 -9.02 10.78
N LEU A 641 -1.83 -8.49 10.39
CA LEU A 641 -2.86 -9.17 9.60
C LEU A 641 -2.48 -9.22 8.11
N GLY A 642 -3.22 -10.03 7.35
CA GLY A 642 -3.10 -10.09 5.88
C GLY A 642 -2.14 -11.14 5.32
N TYR A 643 -1.59 -12.01 6.17
CA TYR A 643 -0.71 -13.13 5.81
C TYR A 643 -1.38 -14.49 6.05
N GLY A 644 -0.76 -15.58 5.61
CA GLY A 644 -1.30 -16.94 5.73
C GLY A 644 -2.54 -17.15 4.86
N ARG A 645 -2.54 -16.55 3.67
CA ARG A 645 -3.66 -16.55 2.70
C ARG A 645 -3.51 -17.69 1.68
N MET A 646 -4.61 -18.38 1.38
CA MET A 646 -4.68 -19.36 0.30
C MET A 646 -4.24 -18.74 -1.04
N GLY A 647 -3.50 -19.50 -1.85
CA GLY A 647 -2.97 -19.06 -3.14
C GLY A 647 -1.60 -18.37 -3.04
N THR A 648 -1.07 -18.14 -1.83
CA THR A 648 0.29 -17.61 -1.66
C THR A 648 1.37 -18.70 -1.72
N ASP A 649 0.98 -19.98 -1.67
CA ASP A 649 1.82 -21.14 -1.97
C ASP A 649 2.41 -21.08 -3.39
N ARG A 650 1.75 -20.37 -4.32
CA ARG A 650 2.28 -20.08 -5.67
C ARG A 650 3.68 -19.45 -5.66
N PHE A 651 4.03 -18.74 -4.58
CA PHE A 651 5.32 -18.08 -4.46
C PHE A 651 6.45 -19.04 -4.09
N THR A 652 6.18 -20.33 -3.89
CA THR A 652 7.22 -21.37 -3.72
C THR A 652 8.33 -21.24 -4.76
N SER A 653 7.96 -21.02 -6.03
CA SER A 653 8.87 -20.90 -7.17
C SER A 653 9.22 -19.45 -7.55
N ILE A 654 8.92 -18.45 -6.70
CA ILE A 654 9.33 -17.07 -7.00
C ILE A 654 10.83 -16.92 -6.76
N GLY A 655 11.54 -16.53 -7.81
CA GLY A 655 12.99 -16.48 -7.86
C GLY A 655 13.60 -17.69 -8.58
N PRO A 656 14.93 -17.67 -8.72
CA PRO A 656 15.64 -18.57 -9.61
C PRO A 656 15.96 -19.92 -8.95
N GLU A 657 15.79 -21.01 -9.70
CA GLU A 657 16.20 -22.35 -9.26
C GLU A 657 17.72 -22.54 -9.42
N TRP A 658 18.42 -22.76 -8.31
CA TRP A 658 19.84 -23.09 -8.30
C TRP A 658 20.19 -23.96 -7.08
N LEU A 659 21.41 -24.52 -7.04
CA LEU A 659 21.78 -25.62 -6.13
C LEU A 659 21.49 -25.36 -4.63
N GLU A 660 21.62 -24.12 -4.15
CA GLU A 660 21.36 -23.77 -2.74
C GLU A 660 20.10 -22.90 -2.56
N ALA A 661 19.27 -22.77 -3.61
CA ALA A 661 18.04 -22.00 -3.52
C ALA A 661 17.13 -22.59 -2.44
N LYS A 662 16.68 -21.74 -1.52
CA LYS A 662 15.57 -22.09 -0.63
C LYS A 662 14.30 -21.51 -1.22
N PRO A 663 13.19 -22.27 -1.26
CA PRO A 663 11.95 -21.74 -1.79
C PRO A 663 11.46 -20.61 -0.87
N THR A 664 10.78 -19.63 -1.46
CA THR A 664 10.22 -18.50 -0.69
C THR A 664 9.15 -18.99 0.29
N VAL A 665 8.42 -20.03 -0.10
CA VAL A 665 7.42 -20.75 0.71
C VAL A 665 7.72 -22.24 0.60
N LEU A 666 7.65 -23.00 1.69
CA LEU A 666 7.83 -24.45 1.61
C LEU A 666 6.60 -25.10 0.96
N PRO A 667 6.75 -26.24 0.26
CA PRO A 667 5.61 -26.96 -0.30
C PRO A 667 4.55 -27.28 0.77
N GLY A 668 3.33 -26.77 0.58
CA GLY A 668 2.20 -26.93 1.51
C GLY A 668 2.07 -25.83 2.57
N ASP A 669 3.03 -24.91 2.65
CA ASP A 669 2.95 -23.72 3.50
C ASP A 669 2.40 -22.51 2.71
N LEU A 670 2.13 -21.42 3.44
CA LEU A 670 1.68 -20.13 2.91
C LEU A 670 2.68 -19.04 3.30
N VAL A 671 2.62 -17.87 2.65
CA VAL A 671 3.45 -16.72 3.06
C VAL A 671 2.96 -16.18 4.41
N GLY A 672 3.81 -16.28 5.44
CA GLY A 672 3.48 -15.91 6.82
C GLY A 672 2.34 -16.73 7.44
N THR A 673 1.82 -16.25 8.58
CA THR A 673 0.81 -16.94 9.39
C THR A 673 -0.45 -16.10 9.56
N ASN A 674 -1.64 -16.69 9.40
CA ASN A 674 -2.89 -15.97 9.65
C ASN A 674 -3.11 -15.73 11.16
N ALA A 675 -3.18 -14.46 11.57
CA ALA A 675 -3.43 -14.03 12.94
C ALA A 675 -4.89 -13.61 13.23
N ALA A 676 -5.75 -13.54 12.21
CA ALA A 676 -7.17 -13.23 12.35
C ALA A 676 -7.95 -14.13 13.33
N PRO A 677 -7.58 -15.43 13.55
CA PRO A 677 -8.23 -16.24 14.57
C PRO A 677 -8.20 -15.66 16.00
N PHE A 678 -7.30 -14.71 16.30
CA PHE A 678 -7.28 -14.04 17.61
C PHE A 678 -8.31 -12.91 17.76
N ILE A 679 -8.89 -12.41 16.66
CA ILE A 679 -9.91 -11.35 16.67
C ILE A 679 -11.07 -11.79 17.57
N GLN A 680 -11.49 -10.88 18.46
CA GLN A 680 -12.59 -11.08 19.40
C GLN A 680 -13.83 -10.31 18.94
N TYR A 681 -14.98 -10.66 19.51
CA TYR A 681 -16.23 -9.92 19.36
C TYR A 681 -16.85 -9.74 20.73
N ASP A 682 -17.11 -8.51 21.13
CA ASP A 682 -17.62 -8.17 22.48
C ASP A 682 -19.17 -8.17 22.56
N GLY A 683 -19.84 -8.50 21.46
CA GLY A 683 -21.29 -8.43 21.32
C GLY A 683 -21.77 -7.26 20.47
N GLN A 684 -20.93 -6.24 20.23
CA GLN A 684 -21.23 -5.08 19.38
C GLN A 684 -20.13 -4.77 18.37
N HIS A 685 -18.86 -4.88 18.77
CA HIS A 685 -17.69 -4.52 17.98
C HIS A 685 -16.69 -5.68 17.93
N VAL A 686 -15.93 -5.75 16.83
CA VAL A 686 -14.76 -6.63 16.78
C VAL A 686 -13.58 -5.97 17.50
N ASP A 687 -12.88 -6.72 18.34
CA ASP A 687 -11.67 -6.26 19.01
C ASP A 687 -10.44 -6.98 18.45
N TYR A 688 -9.42 -6.19 18.13
CA TYR A 688 -8.13 -6.62 17.60
C TYR A 688 -7.09 -6.83 18.70
N ARG A 689 -7.51 -6.71 19.97
CA ARG A 689 -6.66 -6.86 21.15
C ARG A 689 -7.08 -8.10 21.94
N ARG A 690 -6.10 -8.78 22.54
CA ARG A 690 -6.37 -9.99 23.33
C ARG A 690 -5.24 -10.32 24.29
N GLY A 691 -5.56 -10.80 25.50
CA GLY A 691 -4.54 -11.38 26.38
C GLY A 691 -4.03 -12.72 25.86
N VAL A 692 -2.71 -12.88 25.74
CA VAL A 692 -2.04 -14.09 25.23
C VAL A 692 -0.89 -14.55 26.13
N SER A 693 -0.64 -15.85 26.09
CA SER A 693 0.60 -16.45 26.60
C SER A 693 1.56 -16.71 25.45
N ILE A 694 2.86 -16.57 25.70
CA ILE A 694 3.92 -16.76 24.71
C ILE A 694 4.87 -17.85 25.21
N GLN A 695 5.12 -18.86 24.38
CA GLN A 695 6.01 -19.97 24.70
C GLN A 695 7.05 -20.21 23.60
N LYS A 696 8.31 -20.38 23.98
CA LYS A 696 9.39 -20.68 23.03
C LYS A 696 9.26 -22.12 22.52
N THR A 697 9.29 -22.32 21.20
CA THR A 697 9.12 -23.66 20.60
C THR A 697 10.43 -24.42 20.38
N GLY A 698 11.57 -23.74 20.48
CA GLY A 698 12.89 -24.28 20.14
C GLY A 698 13.19 -24.32 18.63
N LYS A 699 12.22 -24.00 17.77
CA LYS A 699 12.43 -23.84 16.32
C LYS A 699 12.93 -22.42 15.99
N ARG A 700 13.57 -22.27 14.83
CA ARG A 700 14.04 -20.99 14.29
C ARG A 700 13.59 -20.85 12.84
N HIS A 701 13.20 -19.64 12.46
CA HIS A 701 12.83 -19.23 11.12
C HIS A 701 13.43 -17.86 10.83
N GLU A 702 14.29 -17.78 9.81
CA GLU A 702 14.94 -16.51 9.46
C GLU A 702 13.97 -15.60 8.71
N LEU A 703 13.87 -14.36 9.19
CA LEU A 703 13.17 -13.27 8.53
C LEU A 703 14.09 -12.63 7.48
N ALA A 704 13.55 -12.35 6.29
CA ALA A 704 14.29 -11.64 5.26
C ALA A 704 14.06 -10.14 5.44
N SER A 705 15.14 -9.37 5.51
CA SER A 705 15.12 -7.90 5.63
C SER A 705 16.00 -7.29 4.55
N THR A 706 15.60 -6.13 4.02
CA THR A 706 16.44 -5.37 3.09
C THR A 706 17.42 -4.43 3.79
N GLN A 707 17.40 -4.38 5.12
CA GLN A 707 18.27 -3.52 5.91
C GLN A 707 18.77 -4.25 7.16
N GLU A 708 20.09 -4.33 7.31
CA GLU A 708 20.74 -5.01 8.45
C GLU A 708 21.22 -4.03 9.54
N HIS A 709 21.53 -2.78 9.17
CA HIS A 709 22.05 -1.78 10.09
C HIS A 709 21.01 -0.68 10.32
N HIS A 710 20.63 -0.48 11.59
CA HIS A 710 19.47 0.32 11.94
C HIS A 710 19.79 1.64 12.67
N SER A 711 21.05 1.93 12.98
CA SER A 711 21.46 3.17 13.65
C SER A 711 22.52 3.92 12.85
N LEU A 712 22.49 5.25 12.92
CA LEU A 712 23.53 6.13 12.38
C LEU A 712 24.66 6.42 13.39
N HIS A 713 24.54 5.94 14.63
CA HIS A 713 25.61 6.06 15.63
C HIS A 713 26.83 5.26 15.18
N VAL A 714 28.02 5.86 15.31
CA VAL A 714 29.28 5.19 14.95
C VAL A 714 29.77 4.42 16.16
N PRO A 715 29.89 3.08 16.09
CA PRO A 715 30.46 2.31 17.18
C PRO A 715 31.85 2.82 17.55
N GLU A 716 32.17 2.88 18.85
CA GLU A 716 33.42 3.47 19.37
C GLU A 716 34.67 2.92 18.66
N HIS A 717 34.71 1.60 18.41
CA HIS A 717 35.82 0.93 17.72
C HIS A 717 35.96 1.27 16.23
N LEU A 718 34.97 1.92 15.61
CA LEU A 718 34.98 2.39 14.21
C LEU A 718 35.08 3.92 14.12
N ARG A 719 35.16 4.63 15.25
CA ARG A 719 35.16 6.09 15.27
C ARG A 719 36.50 6.63 14.77
N THR A 720 36.47 7.32 13.64
CA THR A 720 37.63 8.07 13.12
C THR A 720 37.41 9.56 13.40
N GLY A 721 38.06 10.10 14.43
CA GLY A 721 37.85 11.47 14.91
C GLY A 721 36.77 11.57 16.00
N ASP A 722 36.18 12.76 16.16
CA ASP A 722 35.20 13.06 17.22
C ASP A 722 33.74 12.83 16.81
N GLY A 723 33.49 12.36 15.58
CA GLY A 723 32.15 12.17 15.05
C GLY A 723 31.44 10.95 15.63
N GLU A 724 30.47 11.16 16.52
CA GLU A 724 29.64 10.10 17.12
C GLU A 724 28.49 9.62 16.20
N ARG A 725 28.14 10.41 15.19
CA ARG A 725 27.02 10.14 14.26
C ARG A 725 27.45 10.32 12.82
N ARG A 726 27.03 9.40 11.93
CA ARG A 726 27.27 9.51 10.49
C ARG A 726 26.43 10.65 9.90
N PRO A 727 27.01 11.59 9.12
CA PRO A 727 26.28 12.74 8.55
C PRO A 727 25.46 12.37 7.31
N ILE A 728 24.75 11.23 7.36
CA ILE A 728 23.92 10.72 6.26
C ILE A 728 22.54 11.40 6.27
N ILE A 729 21.93 11.52 7.45
CA ILE A 729 20.71 12.28 7.69
C ILE A 729 21.05 13.44 8.61
N GLN A 730 20.76 14.65 8.14
CA GLN A 730 20.88 15.89 8.91
C GLN A 730 19.52 16.26 9.49
N GLU A 731 19.51 16.63 10.77
CA GLU A 731 18.28 16.92 11.53
C GLU A 731 18.40 18.24 12.27
N THR A 732 17.28 18.92 12.44
CA THR A 732 17.15 20.12 13.27
C THR A 732 15.75 20.22 13.86
N THR A 733 15.56 21.13 14.82
CA THR A 733 14.23 21.43 15.37
C THR A 733 13.62 22.62 14.65
N TYR A 734 12.29 22.70 14.63
CA TYR A 734 11.55 23.82 14.05
C TYR A 734 11.94 25.15 14.72
N ARG A 735 12.16 25.14 16.04
CA ARG A 735 12.63 26.31 16.78
C ARG A 735 14.02 26.76 16.34
N ALA A 736 14.96 25.84 16.14
CA ALA A 736 16.28 26.15 15.63
C ALA A 736 16.22 26.69 14.19
N TYR A 737 15.44 26.03 13.31
CA TYR A 737 15.23 26.46 11.92
C TYR A 737 14.67 27.88 11.81
N VAL A 738 13.71 28.25 12.68
CA VAL A 738 13.14 29.60 12.70
C VAL A 738 14.18 30.65 13.10
N ARG A 739 15.15 30.30 13.96
CA ARG A 739 16.25 31.20 14.33
C ARG A 739 17.31 31.30 13.23
N GLU A 740 17.68 30.15 12.65
CA GLU A 740 18.68 30.02 11.59
C GLU A 740 18.22 28.96 10.57
N PRO A 741 17.81 29.35 9.35
CA PRO A 741 17.31 28.39 8.35
C PRO A 741 18.30 27.32 7.92
N SER A 742 19.61 27.55 8.10
CA SER A 742 20.69 26.59 7.86
C SER A 742 20.99 25.68 9.06
N SER A 743 20.22 25.76 10.15
CA SER A 743 20.46 24.96 11.36
C SER A 743 20.48 23.46 11.07
N GLY A 744 21.37 22.73 11.76
CA GLY A 744 21.59 21.30 11.52
C GLY A 744 22.35 20.97 10.22
N SER A 745 22.66 21.96 9.38
CA SER A 745 23.49 21.76 8.19
C SER A 745 24.96 21.62 8.59
N PHE A 746 25.62 20.55 8.16
CA PHE A 746 27.06 20.38 8.38
C PHE A 746 27.88 21.37 7.52
N PRO A 747 29.08 21.76 7.95
CA PRO A 747 29.96 22.62 7.15
C PRO A 747 30.25 22.01 5.78
N LYS A 748 30.09 22.80 4.72
CA LYS A 748 30.40 22.35 3.35
C LYS A 748 31.87 21.96 3.24
N HIS A 749 32.14 20.79 2.68
CA HIS A 749 33.51 20.34 2.47
C HIS A 749 34.17 21.16 1.36
N LYS A 750 35.38 21.66 1.59
CA LYS A 750 36.19 22.25 0.52
C LYS A 750 36.67 21.14 -0.42
N LEU A 751 35.95 20.95 -1.52
CA LEU A 751 36.30 19.95 -2.52
C LEU A 751 37.52 20.42 -3.32
N VAL A 752 38.62 19.67 -3.23
CA VAL A 752 39.79 19.83 -4.09
C VAL A 752 39.64 18.86 -5.26
N SER A 753 39.61 19.39 -6.49
CA SER A 753 39.56 18.58 -7.70
C SER A 753 40.93 18.56 -8.37
N MET A 754 41.38 17.37 -8.78
CA MET A 754 42.55 17.24 -9.67
C MET A 754 42.23 17.65 -11.11
N TRP A 755 40.95 17.77 -11.44
CA TRP A 755 40.45 18.28 -12.73
C TRP A 755 39.89 19.69 -12.51
N PRO A 756 40.62 20.75 -12.89
CA PRO A 756 40.26 22.14 -12.57
C PRO A 756 38.97 22.59 -13.28
N ASP A 757 38.72 22.08 -14.48
CA ASP A 757 37.51 22.37 -15.23
C ASP A 757 36.48 21.25 -14.99
N ALA A 758 35.44 21.55 -14.22
CA ALA A 758 34.25 20.70 -14.18
C ALA A 758 33.65 20.66 -15.59
N HIS A 759 33.15 19.50 -16.03
CA HIS A 759 32.42 19.46 -17.30
C HIS A 759 31.20 20.38 -17.20
N GLU A 760 31.13 21.35 -18.12
CA GLU A 760 30.02 22.30 -18.17
C GLU A 760 28.88 21.70 -19.01
N TYR A 761 27.76 21.38 -18.37
CA TYR A 761 26.54 20.94 -19.06
C TYR A 761 25.82 22.16 -19.64
N LYS A 762 26.04 22.45 -20.93
CA LYS A 762 25.51 23.65 -21.61
C LYS A 762 24.02 23.58 -21.96
N GLY A 763 23.44 22.38 -21.96
CA GLY A 763 22.03 22.14 -22.24
C GLY A 763 21.22 21.98 -20.96
N HIS A 764 20.40 20.93 -20.88
CA HIS A 764 19.76 20.51 -19.65
C HIS A 764 20.77 19.89 -18.68
N HIS A 765 20.57 20.06 -17.38
CA HIS A 765 21.28 19.32 -16.35
C HIS A 765 20.28 18.75 -15.34
N TRP A 766 19.95 17.46 -15.51
CA TRP A 766 18.88 16.83 -14.73
C TRP A 766 19.31 16.53 -13.29
N GLY A 767 18.48 16.92 -12.33
CA GLY A 767 18.70 16.65 -10.91
C GLY A 767 17.42 16.31 -10.17
N MET A 768 17.56 16.00 -8.88
CA MET A 768 16.43 15.67 -8.02
C MET A 768 16.67 16.19 -6.60
N ALA A 769 15.65 16.78 -5.98
CA ALA A 769 15.68 17.21 -4.58
C ALA A 769 14.66 16.42 -3.75
N ILE A 770 15.04 16.08 -2.51
CA ILE A 770 14.20 15.30 -1.59
C ILE A 770 14.03 16.06 -0.27
N ASP A 771 12.80 16.47 0.03
CA ASP A 771 12.44 17.11 1.30
C ASP A 771 12.17 16.04 2.37
N LEU A 772 13.14 15.82 3.27
CA LEU A 772 13.02 14.79 4.31
C LEU A 772 11.91 15.10 5.31
N THR A 773 11.60 16.38 5.55
CA THR A 773 10.47 16.79 6.40
C THR A 773 9.12 16.37 5.82
N ALA A 774 9.00 16.30 4.50
CA ALA A 774 7.79 15.84 3.82
C ALA A 774 7.77 14.31 3.61
N CYS A 775 8.91 13.63 3.72
CA CYS A 775 9.01 12.19 3.46
C CYS A 775 8.50 11.40 4.66
N THR A 776 7.35 10.74 4.52
CA THR A 776 6.77 9.93 5.60
C THR A 776 7.34 8.52 5.70
N GLY A 777 8.11 8.07 4.70
CA GLY A 777 8.58 6.67 4.61
C GLY A 777 7.58 5.68 3.98
N CYS A 778 6.44 6.15 3.44
CA CYS A 778 5.35 5.30 2.92
C CYS A 778 5.72 4.32 1.79
N SER A 779 6.91 4.42 1.19
CA SER A 779 7.43 3.52 0.16
C SER A 779 6.62 3.44 -1.15
N ALA A 780 5.69 4.38 -1.39
CA ALA A 780 4.99 4.48 -2.67
C ALA A 780 5.94 4.70 -3.86
N CYS A 781 7.04 5.42 -3.62
CA CYS A 781 8.08 5.66 -4.61
C CYS A 781 8.84 4.38 -5.02
N VAL A 782 8.89 3.37 -4.15
CA VAL A 782 9.51 2.06 -4.42
C VAL A 782 8.70 1.31 -5.47
N ILE A 783 7.42 1.08 -5.19
CA ILE A 783 6.50 0.39 -6.12
C ILE A 783 6.30 1.19 -7.39
N GLY A 784 6.20 2.53 -7.30
CA GLY A 784 6.11 3.38 -8.48
C GLY A 784 7.31 3.20 -9.42
N CYS A 785 8.52 3.06 -8.86
CA CYS A 785 9.72 2.77 -9.63
C CYS A 785 9.72 1.33 -10.21
N GLN A 786 9.27 0.35 -9.42
CA GLN A 786 9.18 -1.05 -9.82
C GLN A 786 8.24 -1.26 -11.01
N ALA A 787 7.02 -0.71 -10.91
CA ALA A 787 6.01 -0.78 -11.96
C ALA A 787 6.43 -0.06 -13.25
N GLU A 788 7.05 1.13 -13.13
CA GLU A 788 7.47 1.92 -14.31
C GLU A 788 8.65 1.29 -15.05
N ASN A 789 9.61 0.72 -14.33
CA ASN A 789 10.91 0.36 -14.87
C ASN A 789 11.09 -1.16 -15.01
N ASN A 790 10.02 -1.94 -15.08
CA ASN A 790 10.06 -3.40 -15.28
C ASN A 790 11.01 -4.10 -14.30
N ILE A 791 11.02 -3.67 -13.04
CA ILE A 791 11.92 -4.24 -12.04
C ILE A 791 11.28 -5.56 -11.55
N PRO A 792 12.00 -6.70 -11.64
CA PRO A 792 11.44 -7.99 -11.30
C PRO A 792 11.23 -8.12 -9.79
N SER A 793 10.36 -9.05 -9.40
CA SER A 793 10.27 -9.45 -7.99
C SER A 793 11.25 -10.57 -7.64
N VAL A 794 11.86 -10.43 -6.47
CA VAL A 794 12.83 -11.37 -5.92
C VAL A 794 12.23 -12.16 -4.76
N GLY A 795 12.49 -13.47 -4.76
CA GLY A 795 12.07 -14.36 -3.68
C GLY A 795 12.81 -14.15 -2.37
N LYS A 796 12.20 -14.62 -1.28
CA LYS A 796 12.64 -14.39 0.10
C LYS A 796 14.10 -14.77 0.35
N ASP A 797 14.56 -15.92 -0.16
CA ASP A 797 15.94 -16.36 0.10
C ASP A 797 16.98 -15.44 -0.54
N GLU A 798 16.68 -14.91 -1.72
CA GLU A 798 17.59 -14.00 -2.42
C GLU A 798 17.57 -12.60 -1.80
N VAL A 799 16.42 -12.13 -1.30
CA VAL A 799 16.37 -10.90 -0.49
C VAL A 799 17.19 -11.06 0.79
N ARG A 800 17.06 -12.19 1.50
CA ARG A 800 17.87 -12.53 2.69
C ARG A 800 19.37 -12.55 2.40
N ARG A 801 19.77 -12.79 1.15
CA ARG A 801 21.18 -12.74 0.69
C ARG A 801 21.60 -11.35 0.21
N ASN A 802 20.80 -10.30 0.45
CA ASN A 802 21.00 -8.92 0.01
C ASN A 802 21.06 -8.77 -1.53
N ARG A 803 20.13 -9.44 -2.22
CA ARG A 803 20.03 -9.45 -3.69
C ARG A 803 18.67 -8.97 -4.19
N GLU A 804 17.98 -8.17 -3.40
CA GLU A 804 16.72 -7.53 -3.77
C GLU A 804 16.91 -6.59 -4.96
N MET A 805 15.97 -6.61 -5.91
CA MET A 805 16.04 -5.75 -7.09
C MET A 805 15.21 -4.48 -6.83
N THR A 806 15.81 -3.50 -6.16
CA THR A 806 15.13 -2.24 -5.84
C THR A 806 16.00 -1.02 -6.20
N TRP A 807 15.52 -0.17 -7.11
CA TRP A 807 16.30 0.98 -7.62
C TRP A 807 16.26 2.23 -6.74
N ILE A 808 15.18 2.37 -5.97
CA ILE A 808 15.01 3.35 -4.92
C ILE A 808 14.57 2.59 -3.66
N ARG A 809 15.38 2.63 -2.61
CA ARG A 809 15.02 2.08 -1.31
C ARG A 809 14.72 3.23 -0.35
N VAL A 810 13.93 2.98 0.68
CA VAL A 810 13.72 3.96 1.76
C VAL A 810 14.41 3.42 2.99
N ASP A 811 15.54 4.03 3.34
CA ASP A 811 16.33 3.66 4.51
C ASP A 811 15.64 4.21 5.77
N ARG A 812 15.73 3.48 6.89
CA ARG A 812 15.14 3.86 8.17
C ARG A 812 16.15 3.74 9.30
N TYR A 813 16.39 4.81 10.03
CA TYR A 813 17.33 4.80 11.15
C TYR A 813 16.64 5.11 12.47
N TYR A 814 16.96 4.32 13.50
CA TYR A 814 16.59 4.53 14.89
C TYR A 814 17.65 5.35 15.63
N THR A 815 17.19 6.25 16.48
CA THR A 815 17.98 6.89 17.53
C THR A 815 17.27 6.63 18.86
N GLU A 816 17.96 6.05 19.83
CA GLU A 816 17.43 5.80 21.18
C GLU A 816 18.15 6.70 22.18
N GLU A 817 17.43 7.67 22.74
CA GLU A 817 17.96 8.65 23.71
C GLU A 817 16.99 8.80 24.87
N ASN A 818 17.48 8.75 26.11
CA ASN A 818 16.65 8.91 27.33
C ASN A 818 15.40 8.02 27.41
N GLY A 819 15.43 6.84 26.77
CA GLY A 819 14.29 5.91 26.72
C GLY A 819 13.26 6.23 25.62
N GLU A 820 13.48 7.28 24.82
CA GLU A 820 12.68 7.59 23.63
C GLU A 820 13.35 7.02 22.37
N THR A 821 12.55 6.35 21.53
CA THR A 821 12.99 5.88 20.21
C THR A 821 12.44 6.80 19.14
N THR A 822 13.34 7.41 18.37
CA THR A 822 12.99 8.27 17.25
C THR A 822 13.44 7.65 15.93
N VAL A 823 12.80 8.06 14.84
CA VAL A 823 13.03 7.49 13.50
C VAL A 823 13.28 8.59 12.49
N ALA A 824 14.19 8.34 11.55
CA ALA A 824 14.35 9.14 10.34
C ALA A 824 14.28 8.24 9.09
N HIS A 825 13.58 8.71 8.06
CA HIS A 825 13.44 8.04 6.77
C HIS A 825 14.21 8.78 5.70
N GLN A 826 14.91 8.06 4.83
CA GLN A 826 15.63 8.66 3.70
C GLN A 826 15.50 7.79 2.44
N PRO A 827 14.82 8.26 1.39
CA PRO A 827 14.85 7.61 0.09
C PRO A 827 16.26 7.68 -0.53
N MET A 828 16.84 6.53 -0.84
CA MET A 828 18.16 6.38 -1.45
C MET A 828 18.04 5.71 -2.82
N MET A 829 18.56 6.39 -3.84
CA MET A 829 18.58 5.95 -5.25
C MET A 829 19.94 6.26 -5.90
N CYS A 830 20.09 6.00 -7.19
CA CYS A 830 21.25 6.52 -7.94
C CYS A 830 21.28 8.05 -7.88
N HIS A 831 22.40 8.60 -7.42
CA HIS A 831 22.58 10.04 -7.28
C HIS A 831 23.05 10.74 -8.57
N HIS A 832 23.26 9.98 -9.66
CA HIS A 832 23.76 10.50 -10.95
C HIS A 832 24.98 11.43 -10.77
N CYS A 833 25.96 10.97 -10.00
CA CYS A 833 27.16 11.71 -9.63
C CYS A 833 27.97 12.18 -10.83
N ASP A 834 28.28 13.47 -10.94
CA ASP A 834 29.13 14.00 -12.02
C ASP A 834 30.51 13.32 -12.04
N ASN A 835 31.12 13.19 -10.87
CA ASN A 835 32.36 12.45 -10.68
C ASN A 835 32.02 10.99 -10.32
N ALA A 836 31.35 10.26 -11.20
CA ALA A 836 30.85 8.92 -10.90
C ALA A 836 31.99 7.89 -10.75
N PRO A 837 32.24 7.38 -9.52
CA PRO A 837 33.25 6.33 -9.32
C PRO A 837 32.82 4.99 -9.96
N CYS A 838 31.52 4.79 -10.19
CA CYS A 838 30.99 3.59 -10.80
C CYS A 838 31.22 3.49 -12.32
N GLU A 839 31.61 4.58 -12.98
CA GLU A 839 31.88 4.59 -14.42
C GLU A 839 33.30 4.19 -14.77
N THR A 840 34.28 4.82 -14.12
CA THR A 840 35.71 4.63 -14.38
C THR A 840 36.18 3.18 -14.17
N VAL A 841 35.39 2.39 -13.44
CA VAL A 841 35.64 0.99 -13.12
C VAL A 841 34.96 -0.01 -14.07
N CYS A 842 34.17 0.47 -15.03
CA CYS A 842 33.51 -0.40 -16.00
C CYS A 842 34.43 -0.69 -17.19
N PRO A 843 34.93 -1.93 -17.36
CA PRO A 843 35.93 -2.23 -18.41
C PRO A 843 35.34 -2.20 -19.83
N VAL A 844 34.02 -2.22 -19.97
CA VAL A 844 33.30 -2.30 -21.25
C VAL A 844 32.49 -1.05 -21.57
N LEU A 845 32.59 -0.01 -20.73
CA LEU A 845 31.84 1.25 -20.89
C LEU A 845 30.31 1.04 -20.97
N ALA A 846 29.79 0.11 -20.16
CA ALA A 846 28.35 -0.10 -20.02
C ALA A 846 27.67 0.97 -19.16
N THR A 847 28.45 1.82 -18.49
CA THR A 847 27.95 2.97 -17.76
C THR A 847 28.76 4.20 -18.14
N VAL A 848 28.09 5.26 -18.56
CA VAL A 848 28.69 6.48 -19.11
C VAL A 848 27.82 7.69 -18.79
N HIS A 849 28.43 8.87 -18.71
CA HIS A 849 27.67 10.12 -18.63
C HIS A 849 27.16 10.56 -19.99
N SER A 850 25.93 11.08 -19.99
CA SER A 850 25.35 11.85 -21.10
C SER A 850 25.77 13.32 -21.06
N GLU A 851 25.52 14.05 -22.15
CA GLU A 851 25.71 15.50 -22.23
C GLU A 851 24.78 16.31 -21.29
N GLU A 852 23.82 15.66 -20.63
CA GLU A 852 22.84 16.29 -19.73
C GLU A 852 23.02 15.90 -18.25
N GLY A 853 24.19 15.36 -17.89
CA GLY A 853 24.52 14.97 -16.51
C GLY A 853 23.87 13.65 -16.05
N LEU A 854 23.14 12.94 -16.93
CA LEU A 854 22.66 11.60 -16.59
C LEU A 854 23.80 10.58 -16.65
N ASN A 855 24.05 9.93 -15.53
CA ASN A 855 24.71 8.63 -15.53
C ASN A 855 23.81 7.59 -16.24
N GLN A 856 24.18 7.13 -17.43
CA GLN A 856 23.41 6.16 -18.21
C GLN A 856 23.93 4.74 -17.98
N GLN A 857 23.00 3.79 -17.78
CA GLN A 857 23.31 2.36 -17.72
C GLN A 857 22.83 1.73 -19.03
N VAL A 858 23.77 1.28 -19.85
CA VAL A 858 23.51 0.62 -21.12
C VAL A 858 23.48 -0.89 -20.87
N TYR A 859 22.27 -1.46 -20.76
CA TYR A 859 22.07 -2.82 -20.27
C TYR A 859 22.77 -3.89 -21.13
N ASN A 860 22.60 -3.84 -22.45
CA ASN A 860 23.15 -4.82 -23.40
C ASN A 860 24.68 -4.78 -23.52
N ARG A 861 25.35 -3.75 -22.99
CA ARG A 861 26.82 -3.66 -22.95
C ARG A 861 27.40 -4.26 -21.68
N CYS A 862 26.59 -4.45 -20.64
CA CYS A 862 27.06 -4.93 -19.34
C CYS A 862 27.46 -6.41 -19.43
N VAL A 863 28.71 -6.72 -19.08
CA VAL A 863 29.25 -8.10 -19.02
C VAL A 863 29.30 -8.67 -17.60
N GLY A 864 28.65 -8.00 -16.64
CA GLY A 864 28.45 -8.54 -15.29
C GLY A 864 29.67 -8.62 -14.38
N THR A 865 30.68 -7.77 -14.55
CA THR A 865 31.86 -7.75 -13.64
C THR A 865 31.53 -7.32 -12.21
N ARG A 866 30.40 -6.62 -12.02
CA ARG A 866 29.87 -6.10 -10.74
C ARG A 866 30.72 -5.03 -10.04
N TYR A 867 31.87 -4.67 -10.57
CA TYR A 867 32.80 -3.73 -9.91
C TYR A 867 32.21 -2.32 -9.74
N CYS A 868 31.30 -1.90 -10.63
CA CYS A 868 30.54 -0.65 -10.51
C CYS A 868 29.66 -0.58 -9.26
N ALA A 869 29.16 -1.71 -8.74
CA ALA A 869 28.42 -1.72 -7.47
C ALA A 869 29.35 -1.53 -6.27
N ASN A 870 30.55 -2.13 -6.31
CA ASN A 870 31.54 -1.99 -5.24
C ASN A 870 31.99 -0.53 -5.09
N ASN A 871 32.29 0.13 -6.21
CA ASN A 871 32.81 1.50 -6.20
C ASN A 871 31.71 2.57 -6.00
N CYS A 872 30.43 2.20 -6.15
CA CYS A 872 29.33 3.11 -5.83
C CYS A 872 29.24 3.28 -4.30
N PRO A 873 29.41 4.51 -3.76
CA PRO A 873 29.41 4.71 -2.31
C PRO A 873 28.03 4.43 -1.68
N TYR A 874 26.96 4.69 -2.44
CA TYR A 874 25.58 4.50 -1.98
C TYR A 874 25.06 3.06 -2.10
N LYS A 875 25.81 2.17 -2.77
CA LYS A 875 25.42 0.76 -3.03
C LYS A 875 24.00 0.66 -3.60
N ILE A 876 23.73 1.37 -4.70
CA ILE A 876 22.41 1.44 -5.38
C ILE A 876 22.38 0.79 -6.76
N ARG A 877 23.53 0.25 -7.22
CA ARG A 877 23.58 -0.59 -8.42
C ARG A 877 23.05 -1.97 -8.02
N ARG A 878 22.06 -2.48 -8.73
CA ARG A 878 21.44 -3.79 -8.48
C ARG A 878 21.80 -4.75 -9.59
N PHE A 879 22.12 -5.98 -9.25
CA PHE A 879 22.65 -6.95 -10.20
C PHE A 879 21.64 -8.06 -10.42
N ASN A 880 21.32 -8.34 -11.68
CA ASN A 880 20.54 -9.52 -12.03
C ASN A 880 21.41 -10.76 -11.84
N TRP A 881 21.32 -11.39 -10.66
CA TRP A 881 22.06 -12.63 -10.38
C TRP A 881 21.60 -13.79 -11.24
N PHE A 882 20.33 -13.76 -11.62
CA PHE A 882 19.65 -14.80 -12.37
C PHE A 882 18.69 -14.17 -13.39
N ASP A 883 18.10 -15.03 -14.22
CA ASP A 883 16.99 -14.64 -15.06
C ASP A 883 15.73 -14.67 -14.19
N TYR A 884 15.20 -13.48 -13.90
CA TYR A 884 13.93 -13.35 -13.20
C TYR A 884 12.81 -13.44 -14.24
N GLU A 885 12.42 -14.66 -14.57
CA GLU A 885 11.41 -14.91 -15.59
C GLU A 885 10.04 -14.33 -15.20
N HIS A 886 9.39 -13.70 -16.18
CA HIS A 886 7.97 -13.36 -16.10
C HIS A 886 7.17 -14.57 -16.58
N GLY A 887 7.20 -15.65 -15.77
CA GLY A 887 6.67 -16.97 -16.12
C GLY A 887 5.14 -17.01 -16.28
N ASP A 888 4.44 -16.01 -15.77
CA ASP A 888 3.03 -15.78 -16.07
C ASP A 888 2.90 -14.96 -17.36
N ASP A 889 2.32 -15.57 -18.40
CA ASP A 889 2.16 -14.93 -19.71
C ASP A 889 1.31 -13.66 -19.66
N LEU A 890 0.32 -13.59 -18.75
CA LEU A 890 -0.49 -12.38 -18.59
C LEU A 890 0.34 -11.26 -17.95
N HIS A 891 1.22 -11.55 -16.99
CA HIS A 891 2.07 -10.54 -16.37
C HIS A 891 2.96 -9.80 -17.38
N LYS A 892 3.29 -10.39 -18.53
CA LYS A 892 4.03 -9.69 -19.61
C LYS A 892 3.28 -8.46 -20.13
N MET A 893 1.95 -8.39 -19.97
CA MET A 893 1.15 -7.23 -20.36
C MET A 893 1.40 -5.99 -19.50
N VAL A 894 1.86 -6.15 -18.25
CA VAL A 894 2.16 -5.04 -17.34
C VAL A 894 3.45 -4.31 -17.72
N LEU A 895 4.34 -4.98 -18.46
CA LEU A 895 5.68 -4.47 -18.75
C LEU A 895 5.61 -3.24 -19.64
N ASN A 896 6.29 -2.19 -19.18
CA ASN A 896 6.46 -0.95 -19.90
C ASN A 896 7.31 -1.22 -21.15
N PRO A 897 6.77 -1.07 -22.37
CA PRO A 897 7.51 -1.38 -23.60
C PRO A 897 8.63 -0.39 -23.90
N ASP A 898 8.63 0.78 -23.24
CA ASP A 898 9.65 1.81 -23.43
C ASP A 898 10.88 1.57 -22.51
N VAL A 899 10.87 0.50 -21.70
CA VAL A 899 11.98 0.11 -20.81
C VAL A 899 12.40 -1.33 -21.10
N THR A 900 13.70 -1.54 -21.31
CA THR A 900 14.27 -2.89 -21.52
C THR A 900 13.94 -3.80 -20.33
N VAL A 901 13.50 -5.03 -20.58
CA VAL A 901 13.48 -6.10 -19.57
C VAL A 901 14.86 -6.72 -19.53
N ARG A 902 15.48 -6.79 -18.36
CA ARG A 902 16.89 -7.19 -18.24
C ARG A 902 16.99 -8.70 -18.04
N GLU A 903 18.06 -9.25 -18.58
CA GLU A 903 18.47 -10.64 -18.40
C GLU A 903 19.50 -10.75 -17.27
N ARG A 904 19.85 -12.00 -16.93
CA ARG A 904 20.93 -12.34 -16.02
C ARG A 904 22.25 -11.68 -16.39
N GLY A 905 23.03 -11.33 -15.36
CA GLY A 905 24.39 -10.83 -15.52
C GLY A 905 24.47 -9.34 -15.80
N ILE A 906 23.35 -8.63 -15.77
CA ILE A 906 23.26 -7.21 -16.10
C ILE A 906 23.08 -6.38 -14.83
N MET A 907 23.82 -5.27 -14.75
CA MET A 907 23.63 -4.24 -13.71
C MET A 907 22.51 -3.28 -14.07
N GLU A 908 21.77 -2.90 -13.05
CA GLU A 908 20.68 -1.95 -13.07
C GLU A 908 20.88 -0.84 -12.04
N LYS A 909 20.14 0.25 -12.23
CA LYS A 909 20.07 1.37 -11.29
C LYS A 909 18.91 2.28 -11.69
N CYS A 910 18.53 3.17 -10.78
CA CYS A 910 17.72 4.34 -11.13
C CYS A 910 18.35 5.11 -12.31
N THR A 911 17.53 5.43 -13.31
CA THR A 911 17.91 6.12 -14.55
C THR A 911 17.32 7.52 -14.65
N PHE A 912 16.77 8.06 -13.55
CA PHE A 912 15.87 9.23 -13.56
C PHE A 912 14.70 9.08 -14.54
N CYS A 913 14.20 7.85 -14.68
CA CYS A 913 13.12 7.51 -15.62
C CYS A 913 13.41 8.06 -17.03
N ILE A 914 14.58 7.73 -17.58
CA ILE A 914 15.05 8.23 -18.88
C ILE A 914 14.01 8.09 -20.00
N GLN A 915 13.19 7.05 -19.98
CA GLN A 915 12.06 6.85 -20.90
C GLN A 915 11.07 8.02 -20.88
N ARG A 916 10.78 8.61 -19.71
CA ARG A 916 9.91 9.77 -19.56
C ARG A 916 10.59 11.06 -20.00
N ILE A 917 11.91 11.18 -19.79
CA ILE A 917 12.71 12.29 -20.31
C ILE A 917 12.69 12.29 -21.84
N GLN A 918 12.87 11.12 -22.47
CA GLN A 918 12.82 10.98 -23.92
C GLN A 918 11.41 11.23 -24.47
N GLU A 919 10.36 10.72 -23.82
CA GLU A 919 8.96 10.98 -24.18
C GLU A 919 8.67 12.50 -24.21
N ALA A 920 9.00 13.22 -23.13
CA ALA A 920 8.81 14.66 -23.05
C ALA A 920 9.66 15.43 -24.08
N ARG A 921 10.90 14.98 -24.36
CA ARG A 921 11.74 15.58 -25.40
C ARG A 921 11.11 15.44 -26.79
N ILE A 922 10.57 14.28 -27.11
CA ILE A 922 9.91 14.02 -28.40
C ILE A 922 8.70 14.95 -28.55
N VAL A 923 7.87 15.06 -27.50
CA VAL A 923 6.71 15.96 -27.47
C VAL A 923 7.13 17.42 -27.65
N ALA A 924 8.05 17.92 -26.83
CA ALA A 924 8.53 19.31 -26.91
C ALA A 924 9.11 19.64 -28.29
N LYS A 925 9.90 18.73 -28.87
CA LYS A 925 10.45 18.89 -30.23
C LYS A 925 9.36 18.92 -31.30
N SER A 926 8.33 18.08 -31.18
CA SER A 926 7.19 18.05 -32.11
C SER A 926 6.35 19.33 -32.06
N GLU A 927 6.28 19.96 -30.89
CA GLU A 927 5.59 21.23 -30.65
C GLU A 927 6.46 22.47 -30.94
N GLY A 928 7.72 22.27 -31.35
CA GLY A 928 8.66 23.36 -31.66
C GLY A 928 9.07 24.20 -30.44
N ARG A 929 9.07 23.61 -29.24
CA ARG A 929 9.42 24.29 -27.97
C ARG A 929 10.49 23.53 -27.19
N SER A 930 11.09 24.20 -26.21
CA SER A 930 11.93 23.54 -25.21
C SER A 930 11.09 22.77 -24.18
N ILE A 931 11.74 21.85 -23.47
CA ILE A 931 11.18 21.21 -22.28
C ILE A 931 11.01 22.29 -21.20
N ARG A 932 9.89 22.24 -20.48
CA ARG A 932 9.51 23.15 -19.40
C ARG A 932 9.45 22.40 -18.08
N ASP A 933 9.57 23.13 -16.98
CA ASP A 933 9.34 22.56 -15.65
C ASP A 933 7.95 21.92 -15.56
N GLY A 934 7.89 20.72 -15.00
CA GLY A 934 6.67 19.91 -14.90
C GLY A 934 6.26 19.11 -16.15
N ASP A 935 6.91 19.29 -17.32
CA ASP A 935 6.69 18.40 -18.48
C ASP A 935 7.11 16.94 -18.18
N ILE A 936 8.13 16.78 -17.33
CA ILE A 936 8.65 15.49 -16.90
C ILE A 936 8.33 15.32 -15.43
N LYS A 937 7.62 14.25 -15.09
CA LYS A 937 7.50 13.75 -13.73
C LYS A 937 8.03 12.34 -13.66
N THR A 938 9.03 12.11 -12.83
CA THR A 938 9.55 10.75 -12.62
C THR A 938 8.51 9.90 -11.89
N ALA A 939 8.59 8.57 -12.02
CA ALA A 939 7.61 7.70 -11.38
C ALA A 939 7.64 7.80 -9.83
N CYS A 940 8.82 7.96 -9.24
CA CYS A 940 8.95 8.13 -7.78
C CYS A 940 8.39 9.47 -7.29
N GLU A 941 8.58 10.56 -8.05
CA GLU A 941 7.98 11.88 -7.78
C GLU A 941 6.46 11.83 -7.91
N GLN A 942 5.94 11.34 -9.04
CA GLN A 942 4.50 11.34 -9.31
C GLN A 942 3.74 10.43 -8.33
N SER A 943 4.35 9.31 -7.91
CA SER A 943 3.73 8.42 -6.93
C SER A 943 3.68 9.01 -5.51
N CYS A 944 4.54 9.97 -5.18
CA CYS A 944 4.71 10.46 -3.81
C CYS A 944 3.52 11.34 -3.35
N PRO A 945 2.70 10.90 -2.37
CA PRO A 945 1.51 11.66 -1.94
C PRO A 945 1.85 12.97 -1.21
N THR A 946 3.05 13.07 -0.64
CA THR A 946 3.54 14.25 0.07
C THR A 946 4.36 15.20 -0.79
N ARG A 947 4.61 14.84 -2.06
CA ARG A 947 5.45 15.63 -2.98
C ARG A 947 6.85 15.92 -2.41
N ALA A 948 7.40 14.97 -1.67
CA ALA A 948 8.72 15.08 -1.07
C ALA A 948 9.84 15.04 -2.11
N ILE A 949 9.63 14.38 -3.24
CA ILE A 949 10.61 14.24 -4.32
C ILE A 949 10.24 15.23 -5.43
N VAL A 950 11.20 16.03 -5.88
CA VAL A 950 11.07 16.95 -7.01
C VAL A 950 12.18 16.64 -8.02
N PHE A 951 11.82 16.40 -9.28
CA PHE A 951 12.77 16.23 -10.38
C PHE A 951 12.67 17.43 -11.34
N GLY A 952 13.78 17.80 -11.97
CA GLY A 952 13.77 18.90 -12.94
C GLY A 952 15.14 19.22 -13.51
N ASP A 953 15.20 20.35 -14.21
CA ASP A 953 16.43 20.90 -14.77
C ASP A 953 17.07 21.88 -13.79
N MET A 954 18.32 21.60 -13.40
CA MET A 954 19.13 22.47 -12.51
C MET A 954 19.65 23.71 -13.23
N ASN A 955 19.70 23.69 -14.58
CA ASN A 955 20.11 24.85 -15.36
C ASN A 955 18.96 25.85 -15.59
N ASP A 956 17.70 25.45 -15.34
CA ASP A 956 16.57 26.37 -15.32
C ASP A 956 16.48 27.05 -13.94
N PRO A 957 16.75 28.36 -13.83
CA PRO A 957 16.71 29.08 -12.55
C PRO A 957 15.30 29.23 -11.98
N GLN A 958 14.25 29.02 -12.78
CA GLN A 958 12.85 29.13 -12.36
C GLN A 958 12.22 27.79 -11.95
N SER A 959 12.89 26.67 -12.23
CA SER A 959 12.39 25.33 -11.93
C SER A 959 12.16 25.14 -10.42
N GLU A 960 11.18 24.33 -10.05
CA GLU A 960 10.95 23.96 -8.65
C GLU A 960 12.19 23.26 -8.07
N LEU A 961 12.90 22.45 -8.87
CA LEU A 961 14.15 21.82 -8.45
C LEU A 961 15.19 22.84 -8.00
N THR A 962 15.46 23.86 -8.81
CA THR A 962 16.49 24.87 -8.49
C THR A 962 16.13 25.64 -7.22
N LYS A 963 14.83 25.90 -6.97
CA LYS A 963 14.37 26.49 -5.70
C LYS A 963 14.68 25.59 -4.51
N ARG A 964 14.51 24.27 -4.64
CA ARG A 964 14.86 23.31 -3.58
C ARG A 964 16.37 23.17 -3.38
N MET A 965 17.16 23.16 -4.44
CA MET A 965 18.62 23.11 -4.35
C MET A 965 19.25 24.38 -3.75
N ASN A 966 18.53 25.51 -3.81
CA ASN A 966 18.92 26.77 -3.18
C ASN A 966 18.32 26.98 -1.78
N ASP A 967 17.51 26.03 -1.27
CA ASP A 967 16.98 26.08 0.10
C ASP A 967 18.16 26.02 1.11
N PRO A 968 18.19 26.86 2.16
CA PRO A 968 19.25 26.82 3.17
C PRO A 968 19.46 25.47 3.85
N ARG A 969 18.44 24.59 3.83
CA ARG A 969 18.49 23.22 4.36
C ARG A 969 19.15 22.22 3.40
N HIS A 970 19.49 22.63 2.18
CA HIS A 970 20.02 21.72 1.17
C HIS A 970 21.41 21.19 1.54
N TYR A 971 21.57 19.88 1.48
CA TYR A 971 22.85 19.19 1.58
C TYR A 971 22.93 18.00 0.61
N ARG A 972 24.15 17.50 0.43
CA ARG A 972 24.46 16.32 -0.40
C ARG A 972 25.05 15.22 0.47
N VAL A 973 24.57 14.00 0.28
CA VAL A 973 25.02 12.83 1.05
C VAL A 973 26.42 12.42 0.60
N LEU A 974 27.34 12.26 1.55
CA LEU A 974 28.76 11.92 1.33
C LEU A 974 29.50 12.95 0.45
N GLU A 975 29.25 14.24 0.67
CA GLU A 975 29.89 15.32 -0.09
C GLU A 975 31.42 15.27 0.00
N GLU A 976 31.97 14.84 1.13
CA GLU A 976 33.41 14.69 1.39
C GLU A 976 34.14 13.80 0.38
N LEU A 977 33.44 12.89 -0.31
CA LEU A 977 34.02 12.02 -1.34
C LEU A 977 34.29 12.76 -2.67
N GLY A 978 33.79 13.98 -2.84
CA GLY A 978 33.98 14.75 -4.06
C GLY A 978 33.28 14.17 -5.30
N VAL A 979 32.29 13.28 -5.10
CA VAL A 979 31.55 12.62 -6.19
C VAL A 979 30.52 13.53 -6.88
N ARG A 980 30.19 14.68 -6.28
CA ARG A 980 29.27 15.70 -6.84
C ARG A 980 27.92 15.11 -7.29
N PRO A 981 27.07 14.66 -6.34
CA PRO A 981 25.77 14.10 -6.68
C PRO A 981 24.80 15.15 -7.23
N SER A 982 23.99 14.76 -8.22
CA SER A 982 22.88 15.56 -8.77
C SER A 982 21.57 15.36 -7.99
N VAL A 983 21.59 14.49 -6.97
CA VAL A 983 20.55 14.38 -5.96
C VAL A 983 20.94 15.17 -4.72
N GLY A 984 20.05 16.06 -4.28
CA GLY A 984 20.16 16.84 -3.05
C GLY A 984 19.05 16.48 -2.06
N TYR A 985 19.32 16.66 -0.78
CA TYR A 985 18.37 16.43 0.31
C TYR A 985 18.16 17.72 1.09
N LEU A 986 16.99 17.90 1.70
CA LEU A 986 16.75 18.96 2.68
C LEU A 986 16.82 18.37 4.08
N THR A 987 17.51 19.06 4.99
CA THR A 987 17.59 18.74 6.41
C THR A 987 16.19 18.49 6.99
N LEU A 988 16.05 17.40 7.73
CA LEU A 988 14.81 17.01 8.40
C LEU A 988 14.54 17.96 9.55
N VAL A 989 13.36 18.59 9.55
CA VAL A 989 12.92 19.51 10.60
C VAL A 989 11.81 18.84 11.41
N THR A 990 12.01 18.74 12.72
CA THR A 990 11.01 18.18 13.66
C THR A 990 10.51 19.24 14.63
N ASN A 991 9.30 19.10 15.16
CA ASN A 991 8.74 20.00 16.18
C ASN A 991 8.96 19.49 17.60
N ARG A 992 10.16 18.97 17.85
CA ARG A 992 10.60 18.48 19.16
C ARG A 992 11.04 19.63 20.05
N GLU A 993 10.95 19.43 21.36
CA GLU A 993 11.55 20.37 22.31
C GLU A 993 13.08 20.32 22.20
N GLU A 994 13.72 21.47 22.41
CA GLU A 994 15.19 21.53 22.49
C GLU A 994 15.59 20.88 23.83
N GLY A 995 15.89 19.58 23.82
CA GLY A 995 16.64 18.94 24.90
C GLY A 995 18.10 19.38 24.85
N GLU A 996 18.81 19.36 25.99
CA GLU A 996 20.22 19.74 26.20
C GLU A 996 21.26 18.90 25.40
N GLY A 997 20.85 18.28 24.29
CA GLY A 997 21.65 17.39 23.43
C GLY A 997 21.78 17.87 21.99
N GLY A 998 21.63 19.17 21.71
CA GLY A 998 22.18 19.72 20.47
C GLY A 998 23.70 19.47 20.45
N PRO A 999 24.30 19.06 19.32
CA PRO A 999 25.76 18.97 19.26
C PRO A 999 26.31 20.32 19.69
N ALA A 1000 27.17 20.31 20.71
CA ALA A 1000 27.89 21.50 21.10
C ALA A 1000 28.52 22.08 19.84
N ASN A 1001 28.20 23.34 19.53
CA ASN A 1001 28.82 24.08 18.44
C ASN A 1001 30.34 23.88 18.52
N GLY A 1002 30.87 23.12 17.56
CA GLY A 1002 32.29 22.95 17.30
C GLY A 1002 32.64 23.65 16.01
#